data_AF-A0A3C0BB83-F1
#
_entry.id   AF-A0A3C0BB83-F1
#
_cell.length_a   1.000
_cell.length_b   1.000
_cell.length_c   1.000
_cell.angle_alpha   90.00
_cell.angle_beta   90.00
_cell.angle_gamma   90.00
#
_symmetry.space_group_name_H-M   'P 1'
#
loop_
_entity.id
_entity.type
_entity.pdbx_description
1 polymer ?
#
loop_
_entity_poly.entity_id
_entity_poly.type
_entity_poly.pdbx_seq_one_letter_code
_entity_poly.pdbx_strand_id
1 'polypeptide(L)'
;MSVPQIPESDAQLKTIKYSASTIHDFAWFADKRYHVMMDSIDLVPSGKKVYLISLFTSRQSGLWKHSIEYIRSAMLFFSTHLGDYPYEHFTLVQGELGAGSGMEYPGAAVIGFVNDDYTLQQVTVHELLHSWFYGALATNERQYPYLDESLVSALESHYIASLYPDKKLWDKYILEEKTARFFKLDQLPISLMGELEWLYALNNNLEQPLNLPADAYNEVAYYNMIYNKGANAFNYLRAYLGDTLFFEGLNLYFTQWKNKHPGPDDLEQAFAQVTGKNLDWFFREILTSAKRLDYTIMRFDSGRILLKNTGQINGPVLLSEFKKDSLINTTWIEGFKGSKWITVDGADADRFIIDLYHQMIETNRLNNNLYKKGIFKKRDPLKTQLIATLSRPEERLLIYFPAINYTGINGFMPGIGFQNHFIIPRPFEFLILPFFSFKTSTLTGYTNVNFSILPPKPGKKVEIRAEASRFGAPGKQNYRRLNLGLVYNFIPRLALVKDRYRYFVSLAYVSDLQQIIQEEKANWIPIVSAGMEFIRHSNIHPYNILLAAEGNNFFSKLSVTANYRFSYYGKNRGLDVRLFSGIQLHLDSEKKPLFGLSPSARSGKELYTFGGTFFDRFSNVGDSFFSRQISITEGSIITPINLSVFNPSWMFSITLSSSLPWDIKALNIKPFATILLMPEGINSNKHAPVFLAEAGLKTGLGAFFEIFVPLLVTQNLNDTSPLIKDRIRFTLNLEFLSKIGEVL
;
A
#
# COMPACT_ATOMS: atom_id res chain seq x y z
N MET A 1 -13.83 -27.68 5.05
CA MET A 1 -13.41 -29.03 4.63
C MET A 1 -12.73 -29.69 5.81
N SER A 2 -13.15 -30.90 6.19
CA SER A 2 -12.52 -31.67 7.26
C SER A 2 -11.06 -31.97 6.92
N VAL A 3 -10.15 -31.82 7.88
CA VAL A 3 -8.75 -32.24 7.73
C VAL A 3 -8.77 -33.76 7.45
N PRO A 4 -8.17 -34.24 6.34
CA PRO A 4 -8.10 -35.67 6.08
C PRO A 4 -7.39 -36.37 7.24
N GLN A 5 -8.01 -37.39 7.80
CA GLN A 5 -7.45 -38.18 8.90
C GLN A 5 -6.09 -38.75 8.48
N ILE A 6 -5.07 -38.57 9.32
CA ILE A 6 -3.74 -39.15 9.09
C ILE A 6 -3.87 -40.67 9.22
N PRO A 7 -3.42 -41.46 8.23
CA PRO A 7 -3.46 -42.92 8.32
C PRO A 7 -2.68 -43.45 9.54
N GLU A 8 -3.12 -44.56 10.13
CA GLU A 8 -2.39 -45.23 11.22
C GLU A 8 -0.98 -45.66 10.77
N SER A 9 -0.05 -45.78 11.73
CA SER A 9 1.33 -46.22 11.42
C SER A 9 1.39 -47.73 11.38
N ASP A 10 2.24 -48.27 10.51
CA ASP A 10 2.63 -49.68 10.63
C ASP A 10 3.38 -49.90 11.95
N ALA A 11 3.17 -51.06 12.58
CA ALA A 11 3.88 -51.44 13.80
C ALA A 11 5.36 -51.76 13.52
N GLN A 12 5.73 -52.12 12.29
CA GLN A 12 7.11 -52.34 11.87
C GLN A 12 7.75 -51.06 11.35
N LEU A 13 8.89 -50.68 11.93
CA LEU A 13 9.67 -49.53 11.50
C LEU A 13 10.48 -49.84 10.24
N LYS A 14 10.49 -48.90 9.29
CA LYS A 14 11.35 -48.92 8.10
C LYS A 14 12.45 -47.87 8.24
N THR A 15 13.70 -48.28 7.99
CA THR A 15 14.84 -47.35 7.91
C THR A 15 15.17 -47.09 6.45
N ILE A 16 15.16 -45.82 6.05
CA ILE A 16 15.58 -45.36 4.72
C ILE A 16 16.85 -44.53 4.88
N LYS A 17 17.87 -44.80 4.07
CA LYS A 17 19.15 -44.08 4.09
C LYS A 17 19.29 -43.26 2.81
N TYR A 18 19.54 -41.97 2.96
CA TYR A 18 19.81 -41.03 1.87
C TYR A 18 21.25 -40.54 1.97
N SER A 19 21.89 -40.28 0.84
CA SER A 19 23.22 -39.69 0.76
C SER A 19 23.23 -38.67 -0.37
N ALA A 20 23.82 -37.50 -0.11
CA ALA A 20 24.02 -36.44 -1.07
C ALA A 20 25.33 -35.71 -0.74
N SER A 21 26.04 -35.25 -1.76
CA SER A 21 27.22 -34.40 -1.64
C SER A 21 26.90 -32.97 -2.07
N THR A 22 27.72 -32.00 -1.63
CA THR A 22 27.59 -30.57 -2.02
C THR A 22 26.20 -29.98 -1.69
N ILE A 23 25.74 -30.24 -0.48
CA ILE A 23 24.49 -29.73 0.10
C ILE A 23 24.85 -28.82 1.26
N HIS A 24 24.44 -27.55 1.21
CA HIS A 24 24.71 -26.57 2.26
C HIS A 24 23.49 -26.29 3.15
N ASP A 25 22.28 -26.57 2.66
CA ASP A 25 21.04 -26.58 3.43
C ASP A 25 20.31 -27.92 3.30
N PHE A 26 19.81 -28.47 4.41
CA PHE A 26 19.26 -29.82 4.49
C PHE A 26 17.77 -29.80 4.87
N ALA A 27 16.95 -30.45 4.04
CA ALA A 27 15.54 -30.70 4.32
C ALA A 27 15.15 -32.15 4.12
N TRP A 28 14.11 -32.58 4.84
CA TRP A 28 13.44 -33.85 4.63
C TRP A 28 11.95 -33.71 4.90
N PHE A 29 11.14 -34.46 4.14
CA PHE A 29 9.69 -34.39 4.22
C PHE A 29 9.11 -35.80 4.40
N ALA A 30 8.13 -35.93 5.28
CA ALA A 30 7.41 -37.17 5.49
C ALA A 30 5.93 -36.89 5.79
N ASP A 31 5.05 -37.41 4.94
CA ASP A 31 3.61 -37.46 5.19
C ASP A 31 3.07 -38.74 4.57
N LYS A 32 2.27 -39.49 5.33
CA LYS A 32 1.63 -40.73 4.86
C LYS A 32 0.56 -40.49 3.81
N ARG A 33 0.13 -39.24 3.63
CA ARG A 33 -0.92 -38.83 2.71
C ARG A 33 -0.38 -38.40 1.35
N TYR A 34 0.94 -38.41 1.15
CA TYR A 34 1.52 -38.06 -0.13
C TYR A 34 1.17 -39.09 -1.21
N HIS A 35 0.57 -38.58 -2.28
CA HIS A 35 0.68 -39.15 -3.61
C HIS A 35 2.07 -38.85 -4.14
N VAL A 36 2.68 -39.83 -4.79
CA VAL A 36 4.05 -39.76 -5.28
C VAL A 36 4.03 -39.95 -6.79
N MET A 37 4.49 -38.94 -7.52
CA MET A 37 4.76 -39.01 -8.95
C MET A 37 6.27 -38.99 -9.18
N MET A 38 6.76 -39.84 -10.07
CA MET A 38 8.18 -39.95 -10.40
C MET A 38 8.38 -40.01 -11.90
N ASP A 39 9.46 -39.39 -12.36
CA ASP A 39 9.89 -39.41 -13.74
C ASP A 39 11.41 -39.26 -13.84
N SER A 40 11.96 -39.33 -15.05
CA SER A 40 13.35 -38.98 -15.30
C SER A 40 13.53 -38.31 -16.66
N ILE A 41 14.53 -37.45 -16.76
CA ILE A 41 14.90 -36.78 -18.00
C ILE A 41 16.39 -36.87 -18.25
N ASP A 42 16.80 -36.84 -19.51
CA ASP A 42 18.19 -36.67 -19.91
C ASP A 42 18.41 -35.21 -20.32
N LEU A 43 19.36 -34.54 -19.67
CA LEU A 43 19.68 -33.14 -19.95
C LEU A 43 20.37 -33.01 -21.31
N VAL A 44 20.18 -31.88 -21.97
CA VAL A 44 20.81 -31.55 -23.25
C VAL A 44 21.72 -30.34 -23.06
N PRO A 45 22.99 -30.39 -23.51
CA PRO A 45 23.60 -31.42 -24.36
C PRO A 45 24.35 -32.56 -23.63
N SER A 46 24.46 -32.55 -22.30
CA SER A 46 25.36 -33.46 -21.58
C SER A 46 24.92 -34.93 -21.52
N GLY A 47 23.64 -35.21 -21.70
CA GLY A 47 23.05 -36.53 -21.49
C GLY A 47 22.96 -36.93 -20.01
N LYS A 48 23.21 -36.01 -19.06
CA LYS A 48 23.07 -36.30 -17.62
C LYS A 48 21.62 -36.67 -17.31
N LYS A 49 21.40 -37.82 -16.69
CA LYS A 49 20.07 -38.25 -16.23
C LYS A 49 19.73 -37.60 -14.89
N VAL A 50 18.51 -37.07 -14.76
CA VAL A 50 17.97 -36.46 -13.53
C VAL A 50 16.60 -37.06 -13.21
N TYR A 51 16.35 -37.40 -11.95
CA TYR A 51 15.06 -37.91 -11.47
C TYR A 51 14.16 -36.77 -10.99
N LEU A 52 12.89 -36.78 -11.40
CA LEU A 52 11.90 -35.79 -11.02
C LEU A 52 10.91 -36.45 -10.06
N ILE A 53 10.68 -35.85 -8.90
CA ILE A 53 9.80 -36.40 -7.88
C ILE A 53 8.80 -35.31 -7.46
N SER A 54 7.51 -35.65 -7.41
CA SER A 54 6.49 -34.75 -6.86
C SER A 54 5.68 -35.47 -5.78
N LEU A 55 5.61 -34.84 -4.61
CA LEU A 55 4.90 -35.30 -3.42
C LEU A 55 3.75 -34.34 -3.11
N PHE A 56 2.50 -34.79 -3.16
CA PHE A 56 1.35 -33.92 -2.89
C PHE A 56 0.19 -34.66 -2.23
N THR A 57 -0.71 -33.94 -1.58
CA THR A 57 -1.85 -34.53 -0.87
C THR A 57 -3.13 -34.49 -1.71
N SER A 58 -4.12 -35.29 -1.32
CA SER A 58 -5.46 -35.28 -1.96
C SER A 58 -6.16 -33.92 -1.93
N ARG A 59 -5.69 -32.95 -1.13
CA ARG A 59 -6.34 -31.64 -0.99
C ARG A 59 -6.24 -30.78 -2.26
N GLN A 60 -5.17 -30.94 -3.05
CA GLN A 60 -5.00 -30.26 -4.34
C GLN A 60 -4.46 -31.17 -5.44
N SER A 61 -4.71 -32.48 -5.35
CA SER A 61 -4.24 -33.47 -6.34
C SER A 61 -4.63 -33.13 -7.77
N GLY A 62 -5.79 -32.49 -7.96
CA GLY A 62 -6.24 -31.99 -9.27
C GLY A 62 -5.33 -30.93 -9.89
N LEU A 63 -4.75 -30.03 -9.08
CA LEU A 63 -3.77 -29.02 -9.54
C LEU A 63 -2.39 -29.66 -9.74
N TRP A 64 -1.98 -30.52 -8.81
CA TRP A 64 -0.64 -31.09 -8.76
C TRP A 64 -0.37 -32.20 -9.78
N LYS A 65 -1.38 -32.72 -10.48
CA LYS A 65 -1.22 -33.77 -11.50
C LYS A 65 -0.25 -33.40 -12.64
N HIS A 66 -0.01 -32.11 -12.89
CA HIS A 66 0.90 -31.60 -13.93
C HIS A 66 2.28 -31.16 -13.38
N SER A 67 2.54 -31.33 -12.09
CA SER A 67 3.75 -30.82 -11.44
C SER A 67 5.06 -31.33 -12.08
N ILE A 68 5.11 -32.61 -12.45
CA ILE A 68 6.25 -33.22 -13.14
C ILE A 68 6.51 -32.58 -14.50
N GLU A 69 5.46 -32.20 -15.24
CA GLU A 69 5.58 -31.53 -16.55
C GLU A 69 6.14 -30.12 -16.40
N TYR A 70 5.73 -29.41 -15.34
CA TYR A 70 6.27 -28.10 -14.98
C TYR A 70 7.76 -28.16 -14.66
N ILE A 71 8.17 -29.14 -13.82
CA ILE A 71 9.58 -29.37 -13.49
C ILE A 71 10.37 -29.71 -14.76
N ARG A 72 9.89 -30.67 -15.56
CA ARG A 72 10.56 -31.14 -16.78
C ARG A 72 10.84 -30.00 -17.75
N SER A 73 9.80 -29.25 -18.11
CA SER A 73 9.90 -28.20 -19.15
C SER A 73 10.90 -27.11 -18.74
N ALA A 74 10.80 -26.64 -17.50
CA ALA A 74 11.70 -25.63 -16.98
C ALA A 74 13.13 -26.15 -16.80
N MET A 75 13.30 -27.38 -16.28
CA MET A 75 14.63 -27.96 -16.08
C MET A 75 15.37 -28.14 -17.41
N LEU A 76 14.69 -28.58 -18.47
CA LEU A 76 15.30 -28.67 -19.80
C LEU A 76 15.70 -27.30 -20.32
N PHE A 77 14.78 -26.33 -20.26
CA PHE A 77 15.04 -24.97 -20.72
C PHE A 77 16.25 -24.34 -20.01
N PHE A 78 16.26 -24.33 -18.67
CA PHE A 78 17.34 -23.71 -17.92
C PHE A 78 18.64 -24.51 -17.96
N SER A 79 18.60 -25.84 -18.07
CA SER A 79 19.84 -26.61 -18.26
C SER A 79 20.55 -26.25 -19.56
N THR A 80 19.80 -25.98 -20.63
CA THR A 80 20.38 -25.57 -21.92
C THR A 80 21.00 -24.17 -21.88
N HIS A 81 20.49 -23.27 -21.04
CA HIS A 81 20.96 -21.88 -21.00
C HIS A 81 21.97 -21.60 -19.88
N LEU A 82 21.76 -22.15 -18.69
CA LEU A 82 22.57 -21.90 -17.49
C LEU A 82 23.67 -22.94 -17.30
N GLY A 83 23.53 -24.12 -17.91
CA GLY A 83 24.34 -25.31 -17.69
C GLY A 83 23.59 -26.39 -16.93
N ASP A 84 24.11 -27.62 -16.92
CA ASP A 84 23.44 -28.78 -16.35
C ASP A 84 22.91 -28.57 -14.92
N TYR A 85 21.66 -28.99 -14.70
CA TYR A 85 21.07 -29.13 -13.37
C TYR A 85 22.05 -29.81 -12.40
N PRO A 86 22.33 -29.23 -11.22
CA PRO A 86 23.47 -29.63 -10.42
C PRO A 86 23.29 -30.95 -9.67
N TYR A 87 22.06 -31.33 -9.32
CA TYR A 87 21.78 -32.51 -8.48
C TYR A 87 21.33 -33.74 -9.29
N GLU A 88 21.21 -34.90 -8.64
CA GLU A 88 20.74 -36.15 -9.27
C GLU A 88 19.22 -36.25 -9.36
N HIS A 89 18.52 -35.50 -8.50
CA HIS A 89 17.07 -35.45 -8.47
C HIS A 89 16.58 -34.07 -8.05
N PHE A 90 15.32 -33.77 -8.40
CA PHE A 90 14.57 -32.64 -7.84
C PHE A 90 13.26 -33.15 -7.24
N THR A 91 13.03 -32.85 -5.96
CA THR A 91 11.81 -33.23 -5.25
C THR A 91 10.93 -32.02 -4.95
N LEU A 92 9.77 -31.94 -5.60
CA LEU A 92 8.76 -30.92 -5.33
C LEU A 92 7.71 -31.43 -4.33
N VAL A 93 7.55 -30.73 -3.21
CA VAL A 93 6.70 -31.17 -2.08
C VAL A 93 5.58 -30.17 -1.83
N GLN A 94 4.35 -30.64 -1.68
CA GLN A 94 3.25 -29.83 -1.15
C GLN A 94 3.32 -29.82 0.38
N GLY A 95 3.43 -28.65 1.00
CA GLY A 95 3.51 -28.52 2.47
C GLY A 95 2.75 -27.32 3.02
N GLU A 96 2.66 -27.24 4.35
CA GLU A 96 2.22 -26.02 5.03
C GLU A 96 3.42 -25.10 5.27
N LEU A 97 3.31 -23.84 4.85
CA LEU A 97 4.34 -22.81 5.02
C LEU A 97 3.86 -21.70 5.96
N GLY A 98 4.75 -21.23 6.83
CA GLY A 98 4.51 -20.11 7.73
C GLY A 98 4.76 -18.73 7.10
N ALA A 99 5.52 -18.68 6.00
CA ALA A 99 5.85 -17.49 5.21
C ALA A 99 6.23 -17.91 3.79
N GLY A 100 6.00 -17.04 2.79
CA GLY A 100 6.29 -17.35 1.38
C GLY A 100 5.27 -18.26 0.70
N SER A 101 5.40 -18.40 -0.63
CA SER A 101 4.62 -19.38 -1.41
C SER A 101 5.38 -20.69 -1.62
N GLY A 102 6.72 -20.65 -1.57
CA GLY A 102 7.60 -21.79 -1.58
C GLY A 102 8.82 -21.57 -0.70
N MET A 103 9.66 -22.59 -0.60
CA MET A 103 10.97 -22.58 0.05
C MET A 103 11.87 -23.59 -0.66
N GLU A 104 13.05 -23.12 -0.99
CA GLU A 104 14.08 -23.77 -1.78
C GLU A 104 15.06 -24.55 -0.91
N TYR A 105 15.39 -25.75 -1.36
CA TYR A 105 16.46 -26.55 -0.79
C TYR A 105 17.32 -27.13 -1.92
N PRO A 106 18.61 -27.39 -1.70
CA PRO A 106 19.43 -28.16 -2.63
C PRO A 106 18.77 -29.48 -3.06
N GLY A 107 18.26 -29.54 -4.30
CA GLY A 107 17.59 -30.74 -4.85
C GLY A 107 16.13 -30.94 -4.42
N ALA A 108 15.52 -30.00 -3.70
CA ALA A 108 14.13 -30.09 -3.29
C ALA A 108 13.47 -28.72 -3.10
N ALA A 109 12.15 -28.68 -3.16
CA ALA A 109 11.39 -27.47 -2.85
C ALA A 109 10.09 -27.85 -2.17
N VAL A 110 9.62 -27.01 -1.26
CA VAL A 110 8.28 -27.12 -0.69
C VAL A 110 7.42 -25.95 -1.16
N ILE A 111 6.20 -26.23 -1.60
CA ILE A 111 5.23 -25.23 -2.05
C ILE A 111 4.00 -25.30 -1.15
N GLY A 112 3.53 -24.14 -0.74
CA GLY A 112 2.29 -23.95 0.01
C GLY A 112 1.02 -24.30 -0.79
N PHE A 113 -0.14 -24.01 -0.20
CA PHE A 113 -1.40 -24.09 -0.93
C PHE A 113 -1.53 -22.92 -1.91
N VAL A 114 -1.72 -23.23 -3.19
CA VAL A 114 -1.90 -22.23 -4.28
C VAL A 114 -3.31 -22.33 -4.88
N ASN A 115 -3.77 -21.29 -5.58
CA ASN A 115 -5.17 -21.22 -6.03
C ASN A 115 -5.42 -21.83 -7.41
N ASP A 116 -4.40 -21.91 -8.27
CA ASP A 116 -4.54 -22.25 -9.69
C ASP A 116 -3.25 -22.83 -10.28
N ASP A 117 -3.36 -23.42 -11.48
CA ASP A 117 -2.25 -24.08 -12.19
C ASP A 117 -1.14 -23.11 -12.60
N TYR A 118 -1.49 -21.86 -12.94
CA TYR A 118 -0.51 -20.85 -13.31
C TYR A 118 0.38 -20.49 -12.11
N THR A 119 -0.23 -20.24 -10.95
CA THR A 119 0.50 -19.94 -9.71
C THR A 119 1.34 -21.14 -9.28
N LEU A 120 0.82 -22.36 -9.41
CA LEU A 120 1.61 -23.58 -9.11
C LEU A 120 2.85 -23.68 -10.01
N GLN A 121 2.68 -23.50 -11.32
CA GLN A 121 3.79 -23.55 -12.27
C GLN A 121 4.78 -22.40 -12.02
N GLN A 122 4.29 -21.19 -11.76
CA GLN A 122 5.11 -20.02 -11.44
C GLN A 122 6.05 -20.30 -10.27
N VAL A 123 5.49 -20.71 -9.12
CA VAL A 123 6.27 -21.01 -7.91
C VAL A 123 7.17 -22.23 -8.14
N THR A 124 6.70 -23.27 -8.83
CA THR A 124 7.54 -24.44 -9.16
C THR A 124 8.78 -24.05 -9.96
N VAL A 125 8.64 -23.16 -10.94
CA VAL A 125 9.78 -22.66 -11.73
C VAL A 125 10.73 -21.84 -10.87
N HIS A 126 10.19 -20.98 -10.01
CA HIS A 126 10.95 -20.16 -9.07
C HIS A 126 11.82 -21.04 -8.16
N GLU A 127 11.22 -21.98 -7.44
CA GLU A 127 11.95 -22.85 -6.51
C GLU A 127 12.91 -23.82 -7.22
N LEU A 128 12.62 -24.20 -8.47
CA LEU A 128 13.53 -25.02 -9.26
C LEU A 128 14.80 -24.23 -9.66
N LEU A 129 14.66 -22.95 -9.99
CA LEU A 129 15.79 -22.09 -10.37
C LEU A 129 16.78 -21.89 -9.22
N HIS A 130 16.30 -21.91 -7.97
CA HIS A 130 17.09 -21.98 -6.74
C HIS A 130 17.92 -23.28 -6.58
N SER A 131 17.87 -24.20 -7.54
CA SER A 131 18.88 -25.26 -7.60
C SER A 131 20.19 -24.77 -8.24
N TRP A 132 20.13 -23.86 -9.23
CA TRP A 132 21.32 -23.26 -9.84
C TRP A 132 21.88 -22.14 -8.97
N PHE A 133 21.03 -21.15 -8.69
CA PHE A 133 21.27 -20.05 -7.75
C PHE A 133 20.93 -20.53 -6.34
N TYR A 134 21.47 -19.95 -5.27
CA TYR A 134 21.41 -20.52 -3.91
C TYR A 134 21.95 -21.95 -3.75
N GLY A 135 21.28 -22.99 -4.26
CA GLY A 135 21.65 -24.39 -4.05
C GLY A 135 23.09 -24.70 -4.46
N ALA A 136 23.41 -24.58 -5.75
CA ALA A 136 24.75 -24.94 -6.24
C ALA A 136 25.79 -23.83 -6.09
N LEU A 137 25.36 -22.56 -6.04
CA LEU A 137 26.28 -21.44 -5.85
C LEU A 137 26.52 -21.08 -4.37
N ALA A 138 25.71 -21.59 -3.44
CA ALA A 138 25.73 -21.22 -2.01
C ALA A 138 25.83 -19.69 -1.79
N THR A 139 25.08 -18.93 -2.59
CA THR A 139 24.99 -17.48 -2.44
C THR A 139 24.47 -17.13 -1.05
N ASN A 140 25.06 -16.12 -0.42
CA ASN A 140 24.58 -15.65 0.88
C ASN A 140 23.32 -14.78 0.70
N GLU A 141 22.15 -15.43 0.66
CA GLU A 141 20.83 -14.80 0.50
C GLU A 141 20.58 -13.70 1.56
N ARG A 142 21.11 -13.88 2.77
CA ARG A 142 20.89 -12.92 3.87
C ARG A 142 21.68 -11.64 3.66
N GLN A 143 22.86 -11.74 3.07
CA GLN A 143 23.73 -10.59 2.80
C GLN A 143 23.42 -9.94 1.45
N TYR A 144 23.09 -10.74 0.43
CA TYR A 144 22.85 -10.29 -0.94
C TYR A 144 21.58 -10.93 -1.52
N PRO A 145 20.39 -10.64 -0.97
CA PRO A 145 19.14 -11.30 -1.35
C PRO A 145 18.80 -11.14 -2.84
N TYR A 146 19.26 -10.07 -3.49
CA TYR A 146 18.99 -9.86 -4.91
C TYR A 146 19.74 -10.84 -5.85
N LEU A 147 20.90 -11.39 -5.43
CA LEU A 147 21.62 -12.38 -6.24
C LEU A 147 20.86 -13.71 -6.32
N ASP A 148 19.93 -13.88 -5.39
CA ASP A 148 19.12 -15.05 -5.26
C ASP A 148 17.72 -14.77 -5.80
N GLU A 149 16.93 -14.05 -5.03
CA GLU A 149 15.52 -13.81 -5.29
C GLU A 149 15.24 -12.90 -6.50
N SER A 150 16.00 -11.81 -6.67
CA SER A 150 15.78 -10.93 -7.83
C SER A 150 16.19 -11.59 -9.14
N LEU A 151 17.31 -12.30 -9.15
CA LEU A 151 17.81 -12.99 -10.33
C LEU A 151 16.90 -14.15 -10.72
N VAL A 152 16.49 -14.96 -9.73
CA VAL A 152 15.54 -16.06 -9.93
C VAL A 152 14.19 -15.53 -10.41
N SER A 153 13.65 -14.49 -9.77
CA SER A 153 12.40 -13.85 -10.21
C SER A 153 12.47 -13.29 -11.64
N ALA A 154 13.63 -12.78 -12.07
CA ALA A 154 13.83 -12.28 -13.44
C ALA A 154 13.73 -13.41 -14.48
N LEU A 155 14.39 -14.54 -14.20
CA LEU A 155 14.39 -15.72 -15.06
C LEU A 155 13.02 -16.41 -15.08
N GLU A 156 12.40 -16.55 -13.90
CA GLU A 156 11.05 -17.09 -13.74
C GLU A 156 10.05 -16.24 -14.53
N SER A 157 10.00 -14.93 -14.29
CA SER A 157 9.05 -14.04 -14.97
C SER A 157 9.23 -14.03 -16.49
N HIS A 158 10.48 -14.08 -16.98
CA HIS A 158 10.76 -14.18 -18.41
C HIS A 158 10.25 -15.52 -19.00
N TYR A 159 10.56 -16.65 -18.36
CA TYR A 159 10.13 -17.97 -18.81
C TYR A 159 8.60 -18.12 -18.76
N ILE A 160 7.97 -17.73 -17.66
CA ILE A 160 6.51 -17.78 -17.48
C ILE A 160 5.80 -16.87 -18.50
N ALA A 161 6.33 -15.68 -18.78
CA ALA A 161 5.77 -14.81 -19.81
C ALA A 161 5.81 -15.43 -21.21
N SER A 162 6.82 -16.27 -21.51
CA SER A 162 6.89 -16.99 -22.80
C SER A 162 5.82 -18.08 -22.94
N LEU A 163 5.41 -18.69 -21.82
CA LEU A 163 4.36 -19.71 -21.79
C LEU A 163 2.95 -19.10 -21.79
N TYR A 164 2.81 -17.91 -21.19
CA TYR A 164 1.54 -17.24 -20.97
C TYR A 164 1.51 -15.80 -21.51
N PRO A 165 1.83 -15.55 -22.80
CA PRO A 165 1.99 -14.20 -23.34
C PRO A 165 0.69 -13.37 -23.30
N ASP A 166 -0.46 -14.04 -23.36
CA ASP A 166 -1.77 -13.39 -23.38
C ASP A 166 -2.40 -13.23 -21.99
N LYS A 167 -1.81 -13.82 -20.95
CA LYS A 167 -2.39 -13.82 -19.61
C LYS A 167 -2.50 -12.41 -19.03
N LYS A 168 -3.67 -12.12 -18.48
CA LYS A 168 -4.05 -10.82 -17.96
C LYS A 168 -4.05 -10.82 -16.44
N LEU A 169 -4.00 -9.63 -15.87
CA LEU A 169 -3.95 -9.43 -14.42
C LEU A 169 -5.16 -10.06 -13.73
N TRP A 170 -6.36 -9.90 -14.29
CA TRP A 170 -7.57 -10.48 -13.70
C TRP A 170 -7.58 -12.02 -13.65
N ASP A 171 -6.89 -12.72 -14.56
CA ASP A 171 -6.85 -14.19 -14.60
C ASP A 171 -6.31 -14.80 -13.29
N LYS A 172 -5.55 -14.02 -12.50
CA LYS A 172 -5.00 -14.40 -11.20
C LYS A 172 -5.81 -13.84 -10.02
N TYR A 173 -6.32 -12.62 -10.12
CA TYR A 173 -6.84 -11.87 -8.97
C TYR A 173 -8.37 -11.73 -8.91
N ILE A 174 -9.09 -11.97 -10.01
CA ILE A 174 -10.55 -11.80 -10.07
C ILE A 174 -11.19 -12.99 -10.77
N LEU A 175 -12.00 -13.74 -10.03
CA LEU A 175 -12.58 -15.01 -10.48
C LEU A 175 -13.72 -14.85 -11.51
N GLU A 176 -14.22 -13.63 -11.74
CA GLU A 176 -15.35 -13.38 -12.64
C GLU A 176 -14.99 -12.41 -13.79
N GLU A 177 -15.01 -12.93 -15.03
CA GLU A 177 -14.66 -12.19 -16.26
C GLU A 177 -15.55 -10.95 -16.49
N LYS A 178 -16.84 -11.01 -16.15
CA LYS A 178 -17.74 -9.85 -16.28
C LYS A 178 -17.29 -8.69 -15.39
N THR A 179 -16.92 -9.02 -14.15
CA THR A 179 -16.38 -8.06 -13.19
C THR A 179 -15.02 -7.53 -13.68
N ALA A 180 -14.13 -8.40 -14.17
CA ALA A 180 -12.86 -7.98 -14.75
C ALA A 180 -13.02 -7.00 -15.93
N ARG A 181 -13.93 -7.29 -16.87
CA ARG A 181 -14.26 -6.40 -18.01
C ARG A 181 -14.84 -5.06 -17.56
N PHE A 182 -15.70 -5.07 -16.56
CA PHE A 182 -16.28 -3.85 -16.00
C PHE A 182 -15.19 -2.93 -15.43
N PHE A 183 -14.23 -3.51 -14.71
CA PHE A 183 -13.06 -2.84 -14.16
C PHE A 183 -11.91 -2.69 -15.19
N LYS A 184 -12.08 -3.06 -16.47
CA LYS A 184 -11.04 -3.06 -17.53
C LYS A 184 -9.73 -3.78 -17.19
N LEU A 185 -9.78 -4.72 -16.27
CA LEU A 185 -8.60 -5.49 -15.85
C LEU A 185 -8.22 -6.57 -16.87
N ASP A 186 -9.13 -6.86 -17.81
CA ASP A 186 -8.95 -7.72 -18.99
C ASP A 186 -7.97 -7.17 -20.04
N GLN A 187 -7.62 -5.89 -19.92
CA GLN A 187 -6.70 -5.21 -20.84
C GLN A 187 -5.28 -5.08 -20.28
N LEU A 188 -5.07 -5.49 -19.03
CA LEU A 188 -3.79 -5.34 -18.33
C LEU A 188 -3.05 -6.69 -18.34
N PRO A 189 -1.82 -6.75 -18.88
CA PRO A 189 -1.04 -7.98 -18.83
C PRO A 189 -0.65 -8.30 -17.39
N ILE A 190 -0.50 -9.59 -17.06
CA ILE A 190 -0.11 -10.00 -15.71
C ILE A 190 1.29 -9.49 -15.31
N SER A 191 2.19 -9.33 -16.28
CA SER A 191 3.54 -8.78 -16.09
C SER A 191 3.56 -7.34 -15.58
N LEU A 192 2.47 -6.58 -15.74
CA LEU A 192 2.36 -5.22 -15.23
C LEU A 192 2.38 -5.18 -13.69
N MET A 193 1.99 -6.26 -13.02
CA MET A 193 1.86 -6.26 -11.55
C MET A 193 3.19 -5.93 -10.85
N GLY A 194 4.28 -6.58 -11.26
CA GLY A 194 5.60 -6.32 -10.66
C GLY A 194 6.00 -4.85 -10.79
N GLU A 195 5.66 -4.20 -11.92
CA GLU A 195 5.87 -2.77 -12.07
C GLU A 195 5.03 -1.92 -11.13
N LEU A 196 3.73 -2.19 -11.01
CA LEU A 196 2.84 -1.46 -10.12
C LEU A 196 3.29 -1.55 -8.65
N GLU A 197 3.78 -2.72 -8.23
CA GLU A 197 4.23 -2.99 -6.88
C GLU A 197 5.51 -2.21 -6.52
N TRP A 198 6.51 -2.15 -7.40
CA TRP A 198 7.69 -1.31 -7.11
C TRP A 198 7.41 0.18 -7.29
N LEU A 199 6.50 0.58 -8.19
CA LEU A 199 6.03 1.98 -8.30
C LEU A 199 5.28 2.43 -7.04
N TYR A 200 4.59 1.52 -6.34
CA TYR A 200 3.99 1.83 -5.04
C TYR A 200 5.04 2.20 -4.00
N ALA A 201 6.17 1.46 -3.93
CA ALA A 201 7.29 1.82 -3.06
C ALA A 201 7.92 3.17 -3.46
N LEU A 202 8.10 3.41 -4.76
CA LEU A 202 8.56 4.70 -5.32
C LEU A 202 7.67 5.87 -4.89
N ASN A 203 6.36 5.78 -5.11
CA ASN A 203 5.41 6.89 -4.88
C ASN A 203 5.17 7.20 -3.39
N ASN A 204 5.63 6.31 -2.50
CA ASN A 204 5.71 6.54 -1.06
C ASN A 204 7.12 6.90 -0.57
N ASN A 205 8.08 7.03 -1.48
CA ASN A 205 9.50 7.25 -1.23
C ASN A 205 10.12 6.19 -0.29
N LEU A 206 9.71 4.93 -0.43
CA LEU A 206 10.14 3.81 0.40
C LEU A 206 11.23 2.95 -0.26
N GLU A 207 11.73 3.36 -1.42
CA GLU A 207 12.75 2.61 -2.16
C GLU A 207 14.04 2.45 -1.34
N GLN A 208 14.61 1.26 -1.39
CA GLN A 208 15.90 0.93 -0.80
C GLN A 208 16.81 0.33 -1.89
N PRO A 209 18.14 0.50 -1.82
CA PRO A 209 19.08 -0.22 -2.68
C PRO A 209 18.82 -1.72 -2.66
N LEU A 210 19.05 -2.43 -3.78
CA LEU A 210 18.85 -3.88 -3.91
C LEU A 210 19.98 -4.70 -3.24
N ASN A 211 21.15 -4.10 -3.04
CA ASN A 211 22.32 -4.75 -2.46
C ASN A 211 22.39 -4.67 -0.91
N LEU A 212 21.29 -4.31 -0.23
CA LEU A 212 21.26 -4.34 1.22
C LEU A 212 21.11 -5.78 1.74
N PRO A 213 21.60 -6.08 2.96
CA PRO A 213 21.24 -7.30 3.68
C PRO A 213 19.72 -7.38 3.95
N ALA A 214 19.19 -8.59 4.03
CA ALA A 214 17.75 -8.85 4.18
C ALA A 214 17.13 -8.13 5.40
N ASP A 215 17.83 -8.08 6.53
CA ASP A 215 17.35 -7.45 7.77
C ASP A 215 17.41 -5.90 7.77
N ALA A 216 18.01 -5.31 6.74
CA ALA A 216 18.03 -3.87 6.53
C ALA A 216 16.82 -3.34 5.75
N TYR A 217 16.01 -4.21 5.15
CA TYR A 217 14.74 -3.83 4.52
C TYR A 217 13.61 -3.70 5.53
N ASN A 218 12.63 -2.84 5.24
CA ASN A 218 11.30 -3.04 5.81
C ASN A 218 10.54 -4.10 5.01
N GLU A 219 9.52 -4.70 5.63
CA GLU A 219 8.71 -5.78 5.06
C GLU A 219 8.16 -5.46 3.66
N VAL A 220 7.61 -4.26 3.46
CA VAL A 220 7.06 -3.83 2.16
C VAL A 220 8.17 -3.65 1.13
N ALA A 221 9.29 -3.04 1.53
CA ALA A 221 10.41 -2.81 0.64
C ALA A 221 11.14 -4.10 0.26
N TYR A 222 11.22 -5.11 1.15
CA TYR A 222 11.84 -6.39 0.79
C TYR A 222 11.13 -6.99 -0.42
N TYR A 223 9.81 -7.18 -0.33
CA TYR A 223 9.05 -7.75 -1.44
C TYR A 223 9.12 -6.89 -2.72
N ASN A 224 8.78 -5.60 -2.59
CA ASN A 224 8.70 -4.70 -3.75
C ASN A 224 10.06 -4.42 -4.40
N MET A 225 11.15 -4.41 -3.64
CA MET A 225 12.48 -4.17 -4.20
C MET A 225 13.08 -5.48 -4.70
N ILE A 226 13.13 -6.53 -3.88
CA ILE A 226 13.86 -7.75 -4.21
C ILE A 226 13.14 -8.57 -5.29
N TYR A 227 11.86 -8.93 -5.11
CA TYR A 227 11.18 -9.78 -6.09
C TYR A 227 10.73 -9.00 -7.33
N ASN A 228 10.38 -7.73 -7.17
CA ASN A 228 9.77 -6.95 -8.26
C ASN A 228 10.76 -6.00 -8.96
N LYS A 229 11.24 -4.96 -8.26
CA LYS A 229 12.16 -3.99 -8.88
C LYS A 229 13.45 -4.66 -9.37
N GLY A 230 14.00 -5.57 -8.58
CA GLY A 230 15.20 -6.34 -8.90
C GLY A 230 15.00 -7.24 -10.12
N ALA A 231 13.88 -7.96 -10.20
CA ALA A 231 13.54 -8.77 -11.37
C ALA A 231 13.38 -7.90 -12.64
N ASN A 232 12.67 -6.77 -12.54
CA ASN A 232 12.55 -5.82 -13.63
C ASN A 232 13.91 -5.22 -14.03
N ALA A 233 14.81 -4.99 -13.08
CA ALA A 233 16.16 -4.50 -13.35
C ALA A 233 17.02 -5.53 -14.10
N PHE A 234 16.99 -6.81 -13.71
CA PHE A 234 17.68 -7.87 -14.45
C PHE A 234 17.07 -8.07 -15.84
N ASN A 235 15.75 -8.02 -15.96
CA ASN A 235 15.08 -8.09 -17.27
C ASN A 235 15.38 -6.85 -18.14
N TYR A 236 15.63 -5.70 -17.53
CA TYR A 236 16.13 -4.52 -18.23
C TYR A 236 17.56 -4.75 -18.76
N LEU A 237 18.46 -5.29 -17.95
CA LEU A 237 19.79 -5.70 -18.40
C LEU A 237 19.71 -6.71 -19.56
N ARG A 238 18.86 -7.74 -19.44
CA ARG A 238 18.60 -8.73 -20.49
C ARG A 238 18.09 -8.07 -21.77
N ALA A 239 17.09 -7.20 -21.68
CA ALA A 239 16.51 -6.54 -22.84
C ALA A 239 17.52 -5.64 -23.59
N TYR A 240 18.45 -5.01 -22.87
CA TYR A 240 19.54 -4.21 -23.46
C TYR A 240 20.63 -5.07 -24.09
N LEU A 241 21.03 -6.17 -23.46
CA LEU A 241 22.08 -7.07 -23.96
C LEU A 241 21.59 -8.04 -25.06
N GLY A 242 20.30 -8.38 -25.04
CA GLY A 242 19.75 -9.53 -25.75
C GLY A 242 19.94 -10.83 -24.96
N ASP A 243 19.11 -11.83 -25.27
CA ASP A 243 19.06 -13.10 -24.53
C ASP A 243 20.37 -13.89 -24.61
N THR A 244 21.02 -13.91 -25.78
CA THR A 244 22.27 -14.66 -25.99
C THR A 244 23.36 -14.22 -25.00
N LEU A 245 23.73 -12.94 -25.01
CA LEU A 245 24.79 -12.42 -24.13
C LEU A 245 24.40 -12.48 -22.65
N PHE A 246 23.10 -12.32 -22.34
CA PHE A 246 22.63 -12.41 -20.98
C PHE A 246 22.77 -13.83 -20.40
N PHE A 247 22.31 -14.85 -21.14
CA PHE A 247 22.43 -16.24 -20.70
C PHE A 247 23.87 -16.75 -20.75
N GLU A 248 24.69 -16.32 -21.72
CA GLU A 248 26.13 -16.62 -21.71
C GLU A 248 26.84 -16.05 -20.47
N GLY A 249 26.49 -14.82 -20.05
CA GLY A 249 26.99 -14.23 -18.81
C GLY A 249 26.61 -15.03 -17.56
N LEU A 250 25.36 -15.47 -17.47
CA LEU A 250 24.89 -16.32 -16.37
C LEU A 250 25.48 -17.73 -16.39
N ASN A 251 25.65 -18.33 -17.57
CA ASN A 251 26.29 -19.62 -17.75
C ASN A 251 27.75 -19.57 -17.27
N LEU A 252 28.48 -18.52 -17.65
CA LEU A 252 29.86 -18.30 -17.22
C LEU A 252 29.93 -18.13 -15.70
N TYR A 253 29.05 -17.32 -15.13
CA TYR A 253 28.94 -17.13 -13.68
C TYR A 253 28.69 -18.47 -12.97
N PHE A 254 27.68 -19.22 -13.41
CA PHE A 254 27.37 -20.53 -12.83
C PHE A 254 28.54 -21.49 -12.93
N THR A 255 29.16 -21.61 -14.11
CA THR A 255 30.25 -22.57 -14.34
C THR A 255 31.49 -22.25 -13.51
N GLN A 256 31.85 -20.98 -13.35
CA GLN A 256 33.01 -20.56 -12.55
C GLN A 256 32.78 -20.74 -11.04
N TRP A 257 31.54 -20.56 -10.59
CA TRP A 257 31.21 -20.46 -9.17
C TRP A 257 30.42 -21.64 -8.59
N LYS A 258 30.06 -22.63 -9.42
CA LYS A 258 29.44 -23.88 -8.97
C LYS A 258 30.23 -24.51 -7.82
N ASN A 259 29.53 -24.83 -6.74
CA ASN A 259 30.03 -25.35 -5.47
C ASN A 259 31.00 -24.41 -4.71
N LYS A 260 30.88 -23.09 -4.89
CA LYS A 260 31.61 -22.05 -4.16
C LYS A 260 30.64 -21.11 -3.42
N HIS A 261 31.02 -19.85 -3.15
CA HIS A 261 30.19 -18.83 -2.50
C HIS A 261 30.46 -17.46 -3.17
N PRO A 262 29.89 -17.18 -4.36
CA PRO A 262 30.12 -15.93 -5.08
C PRO A 262 29.46 -14.74 -4.37
N GLY A 263 30.08 -13.57 -4.53
CA GLY A 263 29.51 -12.28 -4.16
C GLY A 263 29.08 -11.46 -5.40
N PRO A 264 28.62 -10.20 -5.16
CA PRO A 264 28.19 -9.28 -6.22
C PRO A 264 29.20 -9.06 -7.36
N ASP A 265 30.47 -8.86 -7.02
CA ASP A 265 31.51 -8.54 -8.01
C ASP A 265 31.79 -9.73 -8.95
N ASP A 266 31.48 -10.96 -8.54
CA ASP A 266 31.69 -12.17 -9.34
C ASP A 266 30.69 -12.28 -10.48
N LEU A 267 29.44 -11.87 -10.24
CA LEU A 267 28.42 -11.76 -11.27
C LEU A 267 28.78 -10.66 -12.28
N GLU A 268 29.20 -9.49 -11.78
CA GLU A 268 29.64 -8.38 -12.63
C GLU A 268 30.80 -8.77 -13.54
N GLN A 269 31.81 -9.49 -13.00
CA GLN A 269 32.96 -9.96 -13.77
C GLN A 269 32.57 -10.93 -14.89
N ALA A 270 31.64 -11.86 -14.64
CA ALA A 270 31.17 -12.79 -15.67
C ALA A 270 30.48 -12.04 -16.83
N PHE A 271 29.60 -11.08 -16.52
CA PHE A 271 28.97 -10.24 -17.54
C PHE A 271 29.97 -9.35 -18.28
N ALA A 272 30.96 -8.79 -17.59
CA ALA A 272 32.01 -7.98 -18.21
C ALA A 272 32.86 -8.81 -19.18
N GLN A 273 33.20 -10.06 -18.83
CA GLN A 273 33.95 -10.98 -19.68
C GLN A 273 33.20 -11.35 -20.97
N VAL A 274 31.89 -11.62 -20.87
CA VAL A 274 31.08 -12.01 -22.04
C VAL A 274 30.74 -10.82 -22.93
N THR A 275 30.34 -9.70 -22.33
CA THR A 275 29.76 -8.58 -23.10
C THR A 275 30.79 -7.57 -23.59
N GLY A 276 31.92 -7.42 -22.89
CA GLY A 276 32.89 -6.35 -23.11
C GLY A 276 32.32 -4.93 -22.91
N LYS A 277 31.11 -4.80 -22.36
CA LYS A 277 30.42 -3.52 -22.15
C LYS A 277 30.67 -2.99 -20.75
N ASN A 278 30.68 -1.66 -20.60
CA ASN A 278 30.57 -1.05 -19.28
C ASN A 278 29.10 -1.14 -18.81
N LEU A 279 28.87 -1.85 -17.71
CA LEU A 279 27.55 -2.08 -17.11
C LEU A 279 27.42 -1.40 -15.74
N ASP A 280 28.21 -0.35 -15.47
CA ASP A 280 28.20 0.37 -14.19
C ASP A 280 26.83 0.95 -13.87
N TRP A 281 26.07 1.38 -14.89
CA TRP A 281 24.70 1.86 -14.72
C TRP A 281 23.80 0.82 -14.03
N PHE A 282 24.07 -0.47 -14.24
CA PHE A 282 23.36 -1.57 -13.61
C PHE A 282 24.01 -1.95 -12.26
N PHE A 283 25.27 -2.41 -12.30
CA PHE A 283 25.93 -2.98 -11.13
C PHE A 283 26.33 -1.96 -10.06
N ARG A 284 26.62 -0.71 -10.45
CA ARG A 284 27.10 0.35 -9.54
C ARG A 284 26.07 1.44 -9.27
N GLU A 285 24.95 1.49 -10.02
CA GLU A 285 23.88 2.45 -9.77
C GLU A 285 22.55 1.79 -9.40
N ILE A 286 21.96 0.96 -10.28
CA ILE A 286 20.65 0.34 -10.01
C ILE A 286 20.68 -0.58 -8.81
N LEU A 287 21.67 -1.48 -8.72
CA LEU A 287 21.73 -2.46 -7.64
C LEU A 287 22.09 -1.83 -6.29
N THR A 288 22.93 -0.79 -6.29
CA THR A 288 23.60 -0.31 -5.06
C THR A 288 23.04 1.01 -4.52
N SER A 289 22.04 1.59 -5.17
CA SER A 289 21.49 2.88 -4.75
C SER A 289 19.98 2.97 -4.94
N ALA A 290 19.35 3.94 -4.26
CA ALA A 290 17.97 4.34 -4.52
C ALA A 290 17.88 5.43 -5.60
N LYS A 291 18.90 5.55 -6.48
CA LYS A 291 18.85 6.48 -7.60
C LYS A 291 17.72 6.07 -8.56
N ARG A 292 17.17 7.05 -9.26
CA ARG A 292 16.04 6.87 -10.19
C ARG A 292 16.48 7.05 -11.63
N LEU A 293 15.96 6.19 -12.51
CA LEU A 293 16.06 6.33 -13.95
C LEU A 293 14.79 7.06 -14.44
N ASP A 294 15.00 8.14 -15.20
CA ASP A 294 13.93 8.95 -15.80
C ASP A 294 14.46 9.66 -17.06
N TYR A 295 13.80 9.46 -18.19
CA TYR A 295 14.11 10.12 -19.45
C TYR A 295 12.86 10.75 -20.06
N THR A 296 13.02 11.90 -20.69
CA THR A 296 11.91 12.58 -21.37
C THR A 296 12.27 13.04 -22.77
N ILE A 297 11.29 12.99 -23.67
CA ILE A 297 11.40 13.55 -25.01
C ILE A 297 11.12 15.06 -24.96
N MET A 298 12.17 15.86 -25.21
CA MET A 298 12.09 17.31 -25.12
C MET A 298 11.53 17.96 -26.38
N ARG A 299 11.98 17.55 -27.57
CA ARG A 299 11.48 18.07 -28.85
C ARG A 299 11.94 17.20 -30.01
N PHE A 300 11.25 17.31 -31.13
CA PHE A 300 11.69 16.83 -32.44
C PHE A 300 12.06 18.04 -33.30
N ASP A 301 13.19 17.95 -34.01
CA ASP A 301 13.65 18.96 -34.96
C ASP A 301 14.49 18.30 -36.06
N SER A 302 14.13 18.55 -37.32
CA SER A 302 14.94 18.23 -38.50
C SER A 302 15.51 16.79 -38.50
N GLY A 303 14.66 15.79 -38.27
CA GLY A 303 15.06 14.37 -38.27
C GLY A 303 15.80 13.91 -37.01
N ARG A 304 15.77 14.71 -35.94
CA ARG A 304 16.38 14.37 -34.66
C ARG A 304 15.42 14.59 -33.51
N ILE A 305 15.56 13.80 -32.44
CA ILE A 305 14.89 14.04 -31.17
C ILE A 305 15.89 14.49 -30.11
N LEU A 306 15.49 15.46 -29.29
CA LEU A 306 16.24 15.86 -28.11
C LEU A 306 15.69 15.05 -26.93
N LEU A 307 16.48 14.12 -26.43
CA LEU A 307 16.19 13.41 -25.19
C LEU A 307 16.88 14.12 -24.02
N LYS A 308 16.25 14.07 -22.84
CA LYS A 308 16.83 14.57 -21.59
C LYS A 308 16.74 13.48 -20.51
N ASN A 309 17.86 13.18 -19.88
CA ASN A 309 17.89 12.44 -18.62
C ASN A 309 17.47 13.39 -17.49
N THR A 310 16.29 13.15 -16.93
CA THR A 310 15.74 13.85 -15.76
C THR A 310 15.96 13.06 -14.46
N GLY A 311 16.38 11.81 -14.59
CA GLY A 311 16.83 10.95 -13.50
C GLY A 311 18.28 11.19 -13.08
N GLN A 312 18.79 10.22 -12.33
CA GLN A 312 20.11 10.22 -11.70
C GLN A 312 21.00 9.10 -12.25
N ILE A 313 20.43 8.15 -13.00
CA ILE A 313 21.12 6.98 -13.56
C ILE A 313 21.33 7.21 -15.06
N ASN A 314 22.54 6.95 -15.54
CA ASN A 314 22.87 7.03 -16.97
C ASN A 314 22.70 5.67 -17.65
N GLY A 315 21.53 5.05 -17.49
CA GLY A 315 21.22 3.76 -18.12
C GLY A 315 20.84 3.92 -19.60
N PRO A 316 20.96 2.86 -20.41
CA PRO A 316 20.44 2.82 -21.78
C PRO A 316 18.98 3.26 -21.91
N VAL A 317 18.57 3.72 -23.08
CA VAL A 317 17.19 4.15 -23.36
C VAL A 317 16.66 3.45 -24.58
N LEU A 318 15.50 2.81 -24.43
CA LEU A 318 14.76 2.23 -25.53
C LEU A 318 13.84 3.28 -26.15
N LEU A 319 14.08 3.64 -27.41
CA LEU A 319 13.24 4.57 -28.16
C LEU A 319 12.48 3.82 -29.25
N SER A 320 11.17 4.00 -29.31
CA SER A 320 10.31 3.48 -30.38
C SER A 320 9.75 4.61 -31.24
N GLU A 321 9.82 4.43 -32.56
CA GLU A 321 9.37 5.37 -33.58
C GLU A 321 8.12 4.83 -34.29
N PHE A 322 7.11 5.68 -34.45
CA PHE A 322 5.84 5.31 -35.08
C PHE A 322 5.50 6.22 -36.25
N LYS A 323 4.86 5.66 -37.27
CA LYS A 323 4.12 6.39 -38.31
C LYS A 323 2.68 5.98 -38.22
N LYS A 324 1.81 6.89 -37.78
CA LYS A 324 0.44 6.57 -37.35
C LYS A 324 0.49 5.50 -36.24
N ASP A 325 -0.13 4.35 -36.47
CA ASP A 325 -0.17 3.24 -35.51
C ASP A 325 0.87 2.15 -35.79
N SER A 326 1.66 2.28 -36.86
CA SER A 326 2.69 1.32 -37.23
C SER A 326 4.03 1.67 -36.58
N LEU A 327 4.59 0.70 -35.85
CA LEU A 327 5.97 0.77 -35.35
C LEU A 327 6.95 0.72 -36.53
N ILE A 328 7.81 1.71 -36.65
CA ILE A 328 8.86 1.79 -37.68
C ILE A 328 10.13 1.11 -37.17
N ASN A 329 10.60 1.54 -35.99
CA ASN A 329 11.88 1.12 -35.44
C ASN A 329 11.85 1.19 -33.91
N THR A 330 12.66 0.36 -33.28
CA THR A 330 12.94 0.39 -31.85
C THR A 330 14.45 0.30 -31.65
N THR A 331 15.05 1.27 -30.98
CA THR A 331 16.51 1.40 -30.88
C THR A 331 16.96 1.65 -29.45
N TRP A 332 18.00 0.92 -29.04
CA TRP A 332 18.72 1.19 -27.80
C TRP A 332 19.72 2.33 -28.00
N ILE A 333 19.66 3.31 -27.11
CA ILE A 333 20.56 4.45 -27.07
C ILE A 333 21.40 4.33 -25.80
N GLU A 334 22.73 4.41 -25.95
CA GLU A 334 23.64 4.43 -24.79
C GLU A 334 23.30 5.58 -23.84
N GLY A 335 23.29 5.27 -22.55
CA GLY A 335 22.90 6.20 -21.50
C GLY A 335 23.76 7.47 -21.46
N PHE A 336 23.16 8.58 -21.04
CA PHE A 336 23.84 9.87 -21.04
C PHE A 336 23.30 10.80 -19.95
N LYS A 337 24.14 11.75 -19.53
CA LYS A 337 23.77 12.81 -18.59
C LYS A 337 23.25 14.03 -19.33
N GLY A 338 22.24 14.71 -18.77
CA GLY A 338 21.74 15.96 -19.32
C GLY A 338 20.89 15.75 -20.56
N SER A 339 21.23 16.37 -21.68
CA SER A 339 20.44 16.27 -22.92
C SER A 339 21.28 15.86 -24.11
N LYS A 340 20.72 15.03 -24.99
CA LYS A 340 21.41 14.49 -26.17
C LYS A 340 20.47 14.48 -27.37
N TRP A 341 20.99 14.90 -28.51
CA TRP A 341 20.30 14.76 -29.78
C TRP A 341 20.53 13.37 -30.35
N ILE A 342 19.45 12.72 -30.77
CA ILE A 342 19.46 11.39 -31.37
C ILE A 342 18.87 11.52 -32.77
N THR A 343 19.62 11.04 -33.76
CA THR A 343 19.12 10.90 -35.13
C THR A 343 18.11 9.76 -35.15
N VAL A 344 16.94 10.03 -35.71
CA VAL A 344 15.88 9.02 -35.85
C VAL A 344 15.89 8.49 -37.27
N ASP A 345 15.73 7.17 -37.43
CA ASP A 345 15.80 6.51 -38.74
C ASP A 345 14.51 6.75 -39.54
N GLY A 346 13.39 6.95 -38.85
CA GLY A 346 12.11 7.31 -39.44
C GLY A 346 11.99 8.82 -39.71
N ALA A 347 12.51 9.29 -40.84
CA ALA A 347 12.27 10.68 -41.31
C ALA A 347 10.78 11.05 -41.28
N ASP A 348 9.92 10.07 -41.56
CA ASP A 348 8.46 10.15 -41.61
C ASP A 348 7.73 9.83 -40.29
N ALA A 349 8.43 9.46 -39.21
CA ALA A 349 7.79 9.14 -37.93
C ALA A 349 6.93 10.31 -37.44
N ASP A 350 5.78 10.11 -36.84
CA ASP A 350 4.92 11.16 -36.28
C ASP A 350 4.68 11.04 -34.77
N ARG A 351 5.08 9.91 -34.17
CA ARG A 351 5.05 9.66 -32.73
C ARG A 351 6.31 8.94 -32.26
N PHE A 352 6.79 9.32 -31.09
CA PHE A 352 7.95 8.73 -30.41
C PHE A 352 7.58 8.35 -28.98
N ILE A 353 8.03 7.18 -28.55
CA ILE A 353 7.72 6.61 -27.23
C ILE A 353 9.00 6.05 -26.62
N ILE A 354 9.32 6.47 -25.40
CA ILE A 354 10.37 5.82 -24.59
C ILE A 354 9.77 4.58 -23.91
N ASP A 355 10.48 3.46 -24.01
CA ASP A 355 10.19 2.21 -23.31
C ASP A 355 8.77 1.65 -23.55
N LEU A 356 8.41 1.51 -24.84
CA LEU A 356 7.10 1.02 -25.29
C LEU A 356 6.68 -0.30 -24.62
N TYR A 357 7.63 -1.19 -24.37
CA TYR A 357 7.39 -2.55 -23.87
C TYR A 357 7.61 -2.70 -22.36
N HIS A 358 7.83 -1.59 -21.63
CA HIS A 358 8.05 -1.59 -20.18
C HIS A 358 9.25 -2.46 -19.76
N GLN A 359 10.32 -2.40 -20.55
CA GLN A 359 11.56 -3.13 -20.32
C GLN A 359 12.53 -2.37 -19.42
N MET A 360 12.34 -1.07 -19.22
CA MET A 360 13.17 -0.24 -18.35
C MET A 360 12.48 -0.06 -16.98
N ILE A 361 13.28 0.21 -15.94
CA ILE A 361 12.78 0.57 -14.59
C ILE A 361 12.40 2.06 -14.52
N GLU A 362 11.59 2.50 -15.47
CA GLU A 362 11.31 3.91 -15.66
C GLU A 362 10.36 4.49 -14.62
N THR A 363 10.79 5.56 -13.95
CA THR A 363 10.06 6.08 -12.77
C THR A 363 8.91 7.02 -13.12
N ASN A 364 8.87 7.54 -14.34
CA ASN A 364 7.78 8.36 -14.83
C ASN A 364 7.52 8.04 -16.30
N ARG A 365 6.37 7.43 -16.63
CA ARG A 365 6.02 7.14 -18.02
C ARG A 365 5.18 8.23 -18.68
N LEU A 366 4.65 9.18 -17.90
CA LEU A 366 3.73 10.22 -18.39
C LEU A 366 4.41 11.34 -19.20
N ASN A 367 5.74 11.32 -19.26
CA ASN A 367 6.66 12.24 -19.94
C ASN A 367 7.47 11.56 -21.08
N ASN A 368 7.10 10.33 -21.46
CA ASN A 368 7.85 9.50 -22.42
C ASN A 368 7.43 9.69 -23.87
N ASN A 369 6.33 10.41 -24.12
CA ASN A 369 5.68 10.43 -25.42
C ASN A 369 5.79 11.80 -26.09
N LEU A 370 6.05 11.81 -27.40
CA LEU A 370 6.01 12.99 -28.25
C LEU A 370 5.27 12.72 -29.56
N TYR A 371 4.23 13.50 -29.82
CA TYR A 371 3.48 13.59 -31.08
C TYR A 371 3.94 14.82 -31.87
N LYS A 372 4.21 14.69 -33.17
CA LYS A 372 4.60 15.83 -34.02
C LYS A 372 3.46 16.85 -34.21
N LYS A 373 2.21 16.39 -34.18
CA LYS A 373 0.98 17.17 -34.43
C LYS A 373 0.07 17.19 -33.18
N GLY A 374 -0.89 18.12 -33.16
CA GLY A 374 -1.83 18.30 -32.05
C GLY A 374 -1.41 19.38 -31.05
N ILE A 375 -2.36 19.77 -30.20
CA ILE A 375 -2.22 20.86 -29.21
C ILE A 375 -1.40 20.40 -28.00
N PHE A 376 -1.52 19.13 -27.61
CA PHE A 376 -0.81 18.54 -26.47
C PHE A 376 0.23 17.51 -26.92
N LYS A 377 1.24 17.97 -27.65
CA LYS A 377 2.27 17.11 -28.27
C LYS A 377 3.01 16.17 -27.31
N LYS A 378 3.06 16.45 -26.02
CA LYS A 378 3.78 15.63 -25.02
C LYS A 378 2.88 14.93 -24.01
N ARG A 379 1.60 14.84 -24.31
CA ARG A 379 0.63 14.27 -23.37
C ARG A 379 -0.28 13.35 -24.14
N ASP A 380 -0.35 12.12 -23.71
CA ASP A 380 -1.38 11.22 -24.21
C ASP A 380 -2.76 11.79 -23.89
N PRO A 381 -3.75 11.49 -24.74
CA PRO A 381 -5.14 11.82 -24.47
C PRO A 381 -5.57 11.35 -23.09
N LEU A 382 -6.43 12.14 -22.44
CA LEU A 382 -7.04 11.75 -21.18
C LEU A 382 -7.89 10.50 -21.42
N LYS A 383 -7.58 9.40 -20.72
CA LYS A 383 -8.42 8.21 -20.68
C LYS A 383 -9.45 8.37 -19.58
N THR A 384 -10.72 8.18 -19.91
CA THR A 384 -11.82 8.26 -18.95
C THR A 384 -12.34 6.87 -18.61
N GLN A 385 -12.64 6.63 -17.34
CA GLN A 385 -13.22 5.36 -16.88
C GLN A 385 -14.41 5.59 -15.95
N LEU A 386 -15.50 4.86 -16.18
CA LEU A 386 -16.60 4.76 -15.24
C LEU A 386 -16.23 3.76 -14.14
N ILE A 387 -16.25 4.22 -12.88
CA ILE A 387 -15.92 3.45 -11.66
C ILE A 387 -14.43 3.08 -11.60
N ALA A 388 -13.96 2.66 -10.41
CA ALA A 388 -12.58 2.33 -10.13
C ALA A 388 -11.95 1.40 -11.18
N THR A 389 -10.63 1.47 -11.37
CA THR A 389 -9.85 0.53 -12.20
C THR A 389 -8.38 0.62 -11.77
N LEU A 390 -7.60 -0.43 -12.03
CA LEU A 390 -6.15 -0.27 -12.15
C LEU A 390 -5.83 0.38 -13.50
N SER A 391 -4.77 1.18 -13.56
CA SER A 391 -4.38 1.92 -14.75
C SER A 391 -2.95 1.63 -15.10
N ARG A 392 -2.61 1.67 -16.38
CA ARG A 392 -1.19 1.60 -16.77
C ARG A 392 -0.46 2.88 -16.35
N PRO A 393 0.83 2.82 -15.94
CA PRO A 393 1.57 4.00 -15.45
C PRO A 393 1.72 5.13 -16.48
N GLU A 394 1.70 4.81 -17.77
CA GLU A 394 1.74 5.74 -18.90
C GLU A 394 0.40 6.42 -19.19
N GLU A 395 -0.69 6.02 -18.51
CA GLU A 395 -2.03 6.54 -18.77
C GLU A 395 -2.43 7.70 -17.84
N ARG A 396 -2.93 8.78 -18.47
CA ARG A 396 -3.62 9.88 -17.80
C ARG A 396 -5.07 9.49 -17.59
N LEU A 397 -5.38 8.95 -16.41
CA LEU A 397 -6.72 8.47 -16.08
C LEU A 397 -7.57 9.55 -15.40
N LEU A 398 -8.82 9.70 -15.86
CA LEU A 398 -9.91 10.35 -15.14
C LEU A 398 -10.99 9.31 -14.85
N ILE A 399 -11.08 8.92 -13.59
CA ILE A 399 -12.14 8.05 -13.09
C ILE A 399 -13.34 8.94 -12.73
N TYR A 400 -14.53 8.54 -13.15
CA TYR A 400 -15.78 9.13 -12.71
C TYR A 400 -16.73 8.05 -12.20
N PHE A 401 -17.51 8.32 -11.17
CA PHE A 401 -18.40 7.32 -10.58
C PHE A 401 -19.67 7.96 -10.02
N PRO A 402 -20.83 7.26 -10.04
CA PRO A 402 -22.02 7.76 -9.38
C PRO A 402 -21.73 7.91 -7.89
N ALA A 403 -22.06 9.07 -7.34
CA ALA A 403 -21.88 9.38 -5.94
C ALA A 403 -23.23 9.75 -5.33
N ILE A 404 -23.46 9.32 -4.09
CA ILE A 404 -24.69 9.64 -3.35
C ILE A 404 -24.28 10.14 -1.98
N ASN A 405 -24.98 11.17 -1.50
CA ASN A 405 -24.81 11.68 -0.15
C ASN A 405 -26.17 12.06 0.45
N TYR A 406 -26.21 12.22 1.77
CA TYR A 406 -27.40 12.64 2.51
C TYR A 406 -27.00 13.48 3.73
N THR A 407 -27.74 14.57 3.97
CA THR A 407 -27.75 15.24 5.26
C THR A 407 -29.20 15.61 5.63
N GLY A 408 -29.50 15.81 6.92
CA GLY A 408 -30.84 16.22 7.36
C GLY A 408 -31.31 17.52 6.69
N ILE A 409 -30.40 18.45 6.39
CA ILE A 409 -30.70 19.74 5.75
C ILE A 409 -30.79 19.62 4.23
N ASN A 410 -29.82 18.96 3.59
CA ASN A 410 -29.80 18.85 2.13
C ASN A 410 -30.68 17.72 1.58
N GLY A 411 -31.17 16.81 2.44
CA GLY A 411 -31.86 15.61 2.00
C GLY A 411 -30.97 14.72 1.15
N PHE A 412 -31.59 13.95 0.27
CA PHE A 412 -30.89 13.12 -0.72
C PHE A 412 -30.14 13.99 -1.74
N MET A 413 -28.89 13.64 -2.01
CA MET A 413 -28.00 14.37 -2.90
C MET A 413 -27.31 13.41 -3.89
N PRO A 414 -27.85 13.22 -5.10
CA PRO A 414 -27.11 12.53 -6.16
C PRO A 414 -26.00 13.41 -6.72
N GLY A 415 -24.94 12.77 -7.18
CA GLY A 415 -23.76 13.44 -7.72
C GLY A 415 -22.91 12.51 -8.58
N ILE A 416 -21.81 13.06 -9.08
CA ILE A 416 -20.80 12.32 -9.84
C ILE A 416 -19.45 12.63 -9.22
N GLY A 417 -18.76 11.61 -8.70
CA GLY A 417 -17.41 11.74 -8.21
C GLY A 417 -16.39 11.68 -9.34
N PHE A 418 -15.29 12.41 -9.21
CA PHE A 418 -14.16 12.44 -10.14
C PHE A 418 -12.85 12.27 -9.38
N GLN A 419 -11.97 11.39 -9.85
CA GLN A 419 -10.62 11.20 -9.30
C GLN A 419 -9.63 10.74 -10.36
N ASN A 420 -8.33 10.77 -10.08
CA ASN A 420 -7.28 10.36 -11.01
C ASN A 420 -6.39 9.21 -10.52
N HIS A 421 -6.73 8.59 -9.39
CA HIS A 421 -6.07 7.39 -8.88
C HIS A 421 -7.10 6.43 -8.29
N PHE A 422 -6.69 5.18 -8.09
CA PHE A 422 -7.45 4.19 -7.33
C PHE A 422 -6.57 3.60 -6.23
N ILE A 423 -5.73 2.61 -6.55
CA ILE A 423 -4.84 1.95 -5.58
C ILE A 423 -3.43 2.56 -5.60
N ILE A 424 -2.83 2.70 -6.78
CA ILE A 424 -1.45 3.19 -6.91
C ILE A 424 -1.40 4.71 -6.70
N PRO A 425 -0.70 5.21 -5.65
CA PRO A 425 -0.58 6.64 -5.40
C PRO A 425 0.11 7.35 -6.55
N ARG A 426 -0.21 8.62 -6.76
CA ARG A 426 0.43 9.46 -7.79
C ARG A 426 1.03 10.73 -7.19
N PRO A 427 2.04 11.36 -7.82
CA PRO A 427 2.56 12.66 -7.36
C PRO A 427 1.49 13.75 -7.29
N PHE A 428 0.47 13.69 -8.14
CA PHE A 428 -0.69 14.58 -8.11
C PHE A 428 -1.97 13.76 -8.05
N GLU A 429 -2.79 14.03 -7.04
CA GLU A 429 -4.02 13.30 -6.74
C GLU A 429 -5.16 14.29 -6.51
N PHE A 430 -6.35 13.97 -6.99
CA PHE A 430 -7.54 14.72 -6.66
C PHE A 430 -8.77 13.82 -6.51
N LEU A 431 -9.70 14.28 -5.67
CA LEU A 431 -11.06 13.78 -5.54
C LEU A 431 -11.99 14.99 -5.58
N ILE A 432 -13.00 14.97 -6.44
CA ILE A 432 -14.02 16.01 -6.56
C ILE A 432 -15.39 15.33 -6.53
N LEU A 433 -16.23 15.69 -5.57
CA LEU A 433 -17.55 15.11 -5.32
C LEU A 433 -18.64 16.21 -5.34
N PRO A 434 -19.06 16.68 -6.52
CA PRO A 434 -20.21 17.56 -6.67
C PRO A 434 -21.51 16.79 -6.48
N PHE A 435 -22.42 17.35 -5.69
CA PHE A 435 -23.76 16.85 -5.50
C PHE A 435 -24.79 17.96 -5.71
N PHE A 436 -25.96 17.60 -6.21
CA PHE A 436 -27.11 18.49 -6.24
C PHE A 436 -28.06 18.12 -5.10
N SER A 437 -28.37 19.07 -4.23
CA SER A 437 -29.37 18.87 -3.17
C SER A 437 -30.77 19.19 -3.66
N PHE A 438 -31.66 18.19 -3.65
CA PHE A 438 -33.06 18.42 -3.99
C PHE A 438 -33.83 19.23 -2.95
N LYS A 439 -33.49 19.08 -1.66
CA LYS A 439 -34.18 19.78 -0.57
C LYS A 439 -33.83 21.27 -0.52
N THR A 440 -32.56 21.63 -0.74
CA THR A 440 -32.12 23.04 -0.73
C THR A 440 -32.00 23.65 -2.12
N SER A 441 -32.15 22.87 -3.19
CA SER A 441 -31.96 23.30 -4.58
C SER A 441 -30.60 23.98 -4.82
N THR A 442 -29.54 23.45 -4.20
CA THR A 442 -28.18 24.01 -4.28
C THR A 442 -27.14 22.96 -4.66
N LEU A 443 -26.07 23.42 -5.31
CA LEU A 443 -24.85 22.62 -5.50
C LEU A 443 -24.06 22.56 -4.19
N THR A 444 -23.77 21.36 -3.74
CA THR A 444 -22.98 21.02 -2.55
C THR A 444 -21.85 20.08 -2.95
N GLY A 445 -20.88 19.86 -2.07
CA GLY A 445 -19.81 18.94 -2.41
C GLY A 445 -18.60 18.99 -1.53
N TYR A 446 -17.67 18.13 -1.92
CA TYR A 446 -16.38 17.94 -1.30
C TYR A 446 -15.30 17.86 -2.37
N THR A 447 -14.13 18.41 -2.09
CA THR A 447 -12.95 18.15 -2.90
C THR A 447 -11.70 18.06 -2.03
N ASN A 448 -10.78 17.20 -2.45
CA ASN A 448 -9.46 17.05 -1.90
C ASN A 448 -8.45 17.01 -3.05
N VAL A 449 -7.38 17.80 -2.95
CA VAL A 449 -6.27 17.82 -3.89
C VAL A 449 -4.99 17.64 -3.10
N ASN A 450 -4.15 16.69 -3.53
CA ASN A 450 -2.87 16.38 -2.91
C ASN A 450 -1.76 16.46 -3.96
N PHE A 451 -0.66 17.12 -3.60
CA PHE A 451 0.56 17.13 -4.37
C PHE A 451 1.71 16.61 -3.50
N SER A 452 2.30 15.49 -3.92
CA SER A 452 3.37 14.81 -3.22
C SER A 452 4.72 15.13 -3.86
N ILE A 453 5.65 15.62 -3.05
CA ILE A 453 7.06 15.81 -3.40
C ILE A 453 7.86 14.72 -2.70
N LEU A 454 8.70 14.04 -3.47
CA LEU A 454 9.57 12.95 -3.01
C LEU A 454 11.02 13.44 -2.95
N PRO A 455 11.54 13.84 -1.77
CA PRO A 455 12.94 14.22 -1.64
C PRO A 455 13.90 13.08 -2.02
N PRO A 456 15.14 13.37 -2.43
CA PRO A 456 16.09 12.35 -2.90
C PRO A 456 16.43 11.26 -1.87
N LYS A 457 16.29 11.54 -0.57
CA LYS A 457 16.51 10.55 0.49
C LYS A 457 15.21 9.78 0.75
N PRO A 458 15.22 8.44 0.64
CA PRO A 458 14.08 7.60 0.99
C PRO A 458 13.60 7.83 2.44
N GLY A 459 12.35 7.45 2.70
CA GLY A 459 11.66 7.61 3.98
C GLY A 459 11.12 9.01 4.24
N LYS A 460 11.15 9.91 3.25
CA LYS A 460 10.68 11.30 3.39
C LYS A 460 9.59 11.61 2.36
N LYS A 461 8.51 12.27 2.75
CA LYS A 461 7.47 12.71 1.81
C LYS A 461 6.89 14.04 2.27
N VAL A 462 6.89 15.02 1.38
CA VAL A 462 6.21 16.30 1.62
C VAL A 462 4.92 16.32 0.81
N GLU A 463 3.81 16.63 1.46
CA GLU A 463 2.50 16.70 0.84
C GLU A 463 1.89 18.09 1.01
N ILE A 464 1.48 18.68 -0.09
CA ILE A 464 0.71 19.91 -0.13
C ILE A 464 -0.74 19.53 -0.38
N ARG A 465 -1.61 19.80 0.59
CA ARG A 465 -3.01 19.39 0.60
C ARG A 465 -3.93 20.59 0.55
N ALA A 466 -4.97 20.51 -0.26
CA ALA A 466 -6.06 21.47 -0.30
C ALA A 466 -7.38 20.72 -0.26
N GLU A 467 -8.20 21.02 0.74
CA GLU A 467 -9.47 20.35 0.97
C GLU A 467 -10.57 21.40 1.10
N ALA A 468 -11.67 21.24 0.38
CA ALA A 468 -12.80 22.16 0.47
C ALA A 468 -14.13 21.42 0.55
N SER A 469 -15.07 21.97 1.31
CA SER A 469 -16.42 21.43 1.40
C SER A 469 -17.48 22.53 1.54
N ARG A 470 -18.68 22.22 1.04
CA ARG A 470 -19.84 23.09 1.11
C ARG A 470 -21.11 22.26 1.22
N PHE A 471 -21.89 22.48 2.28
CA PHE A 471 -23.18 21.81 2.49
C PHE A 471 -24.19 22.76 3.15
N GLY A 472 -25.46 22.39 3.13
CA GLY A 472 -26.55 23.18 3.69
C GLY A 472 -26.44 23.34 5.20
N ALA A 473 -26.92 24.47 5.71
CA ALA A 473 -26.95 24.81 7.13
C ALA A 473 -28.29 25.51 7.49
N PRO A 474 -28.66 25.60 8.78
CA PRO A 474 -29.86 26.33 9.24
C PRO A 474 -29.87 27.80 8.78
N GLY A 475 -31.05 28.41 8.67
CA GLY A 475 -31.19 29.79 8.19
C GLY A 475 -31.07 29.99 6.67
N LYS A 476 -31.42 28.96 5.87
CA LYS A 476 -31.33 28.99 4.38
C LYS A 476 -29.94 29.38 3.85
N GLN A 477 -28.88 28.93 4.52
CA GLN A 477 -27.50 29.18 4.12
C GLN A 477 -26.72 27.87 3.90
N ASN A 478 -25.41 28.00 3.60
CA ASN A 478 -24.50 26.87 3.51
C ASN A 478 -23.33 27.10 4.45
N TYR A 479 -22.88 26.06 5.16
CA TYR A 479 -21.56 26.08 5.77
C TYR A 479 -20.49 25.75 4.74
N ARG A 480 -19.29 26.27 4.97
CA ARG A 480 -18.15 26.13 4.07
C ARG A 480 -16.90 25.85 4.87
N ARG A 481 -15.99 25.09 4.27
CA ARG A 481 -14.66 24.80 4.79
C ARG A 481 -13.67 24.83 3.65
N LEU A 482 -12.52 25.46 3.86
CA LEU A 482 -11.34 25.41 3.00
C LEU A 482 -10.14 25.20 3.90
N ASN A 483 -9.45 24.08 3.76
CA ASN A 483 -8.28 23.71 4.54
C ASN A 483 -7.07 23.55 3.62
N LEU A 484 -6.03 24.35 3.87
CA LEU A 484 -4.75 24.28 3.18
C LEU A 484 -3.73 23.72 4.15
N GLY A 485 -3.07 22.63 3.78
CA GLY A 485 -2.15 21.90 4.66
C GLY A 485 -0.82 21.59 4.02
N LEU A 486 0.23 21.62 4.83
CA LEU A 486 1.54 21.06 4.52
C LEU A 486 1.80 19.91 5.49
N VAL A 487 2.13 18.73 4.97
CA VAL A 487 2.45 17.54 5.76
C VAL A 487 3.85 17.07 5.38
N TYR A 488 4.68 16.81 6.38
CA TYR A 488 5.98 16.17 6.22
C TYR A 488 5.99 14.83 6.95
N ASN A 489 6.07 13.74 6.18
CA ASN A 489 6.20 12.39 6.69
C ASN A 489 7.67 11.99 6.66
N PHE A 490 8.12 11.34 7.75
CA PHE A 490 9.48 10.93 7.94
C PHE A 490 9.56 9.55 8.61
N ILE A 491 10.39 8.68 8.04
CA ILE A 491 10.75 7.36 8.56
C ILE A 491 12.25 7.39 8.84
N PRO A 492 12.71 7.44 10.11
CA PRO A 492 14.12 7.62 10.43
C PRO A 492 14.99 6.43 10.04
N ARG A 493 14.44 5.22 10.11
CA ARG A 493 15.10 3.98 9.72
C ARG A 493 14.12 3.16 8.90
N LEU A 494 14.48 2.91 7.64
CA LEU A 494 13.67 2.11 6.72
C LEU A 494 13.81 0.61 6.95
N ALA A 495 14.71 0.16 7.84
CA ALA A 495 14.79 -1.24 8.28
C ALA A 495 13.56 -1.63 9.14
N LEU A 496 13.58 -2.82 9.76
CA LEU A 496 12.54 -3.43 10.62
C LEU A 496 11.82 -2.54 11.66
N VAL A 497 12.25 -1.29 11.87
CA VAL A 497 11.64 -0.31 12.77
C VAL A 497 10.42 0.34 12.11
N LYS A 498 9.27 0.19 12.78
CA LYS A 498 7.93 0.59 12.31
C LYS A 498 7.55 2.03 12.69
N ASP A 499 8.53 2.84 13.08
CA ASP A 499 8.31 4.18 13.63
C ASP A 499 8.23 5.22 12.50
N ARG A 500 7.10 5.93 12.44
CA ARG A 500 6.82 7.00 11.49
C ARG A 500 6.54 8.29 12.25
N TYR A 501 7.02 9.39 11.69
CA TYR A 501 6.85 10.72 12.23
C TYR A 501 6.12 11.54 11.19
N ARG A 502 5.06 12.23 11.61
CA ARG A 502 4.28 13.09 10.73
C ARG A 502 4.16 14.46 11.37
N TYR A 503 4.66 15.46 10.67
CA TYR A 503 4.56 16.86 11.03
C TYR A 503 3.54 17.50 10.12
N PHE A 504 2.65 18.32 10.66
CA PHE A 504 1.69 19.05 9.82
C PHE A 504 1.51 20.48 10.30
N VAL A 505 1.22 21.35 9.35
CA VAL A 505 0.71 22.70 9.57
C VAL A 505 -0.47 22.89 8.62
N SER A 506 -1.57 23.46 9.10
CA SER A 506 -2.73 23.73 8.29
C SER A 506 -3.40 25.06 8.64
N LEU A 507 -3.94 25.71 7.62
CA LEU A 507 -4.79 26.89 7.71
C LEU A 507 -6.18 26.51 7.20
N ALA A 508 -7.15 26.44 8.11
CA ALA A 508 -8.54 26.18 7.80
C ALA A 508 -9.36 27.46 7.89
N TYR A 509 -10.00 27.87 6.80
CA TYR A 509 -11.11 28.80 6.84
C TYR A 509 -12.39 27.98 6.99
N VAL A 510 -13.20 28.28 8.01
CA VAL A 510 -14.48 27.62 8.27
C VAL A 510 -15.59 28.63 8.47
N SER A 511 -16.83 28.29 8.14
CA SER A 511 -17.98 29.13 8.52
C SER A 511 -18.08 29.26 10.03
N ASP A 512 -18.50 30.42 10.54
CA ASP A 512 -18.74 30.63 11.96
C ASP A 512 -19.91 29.77 12.46
N LEU A 513 -19.59 28.73 13.24
CA LEU A 513 -20.58 27.79 13.76
C LEU A 513 -21.64 28.45 14.63
N GLN A 514 -21.29 29.46 15.43
CA GLN A 514 -22.24 30.09 16.32
C GLN A 514 -23.26 30.94 15.56
N GLN A 515 -22.79 31.68 14.55
CA GLN A 515 -23.67 32.41 13.64
C GLN A 515 -24.59 31.45 12.87
N ILE A 516 -24.07 30.29 12.44
CA ILE A 516 -24.90 29.25 11.81
C ILE A 516 -26.00 28.76 12.75
N ILE A 517 -25.68 28.45 14.01
CA ILE A 517 -26.65 27.98 15.00
C ILE A 517 -27.70 29.05 15.31
N GLN A 518 -27.30 30.32 15.29
CA GLN A 518 -28.19 31.49 15.47
C GLN A 518 -28.96 31.87 14.19
N GLU A 519 -28.78 31.12 13.10
CA GLU A 519 -29.37 31.39 11.77
C GLU A 519 -28.96 32.75 11.16
N GLU A 520 -27.85 33.31 11.63
CA GLU A 520 -27.24 34.50 11.06
C GLU A 520 -26.35 34.15 9.86
N LYS A 521 -26.08 35.13 8.99
CA LYS A 521 -25.17 34.95 7.86
C LYS A 521 -23.74 34.72 8.39
N ALA A 522 -23.25 33.49 8.22
CA ALA A 522 -21.96 33.08 8.76
C ALA A 522 -20.77 33.70 8.01
N ASN A 523 -19.88 34.35 8.77
CA ASN A 523 -18.57 34.79 8.30
C ASN A 523 -17.57 33.63 8.27
N TRP A 524 -16.42 33.85 7.62
CA TRP A 524 -15.30 32.89 7.68
C TRP A 524 -14.42 33.17 8.89
N ILE A 525 -14.08 32.11 9.61
CA ILE A 525 -13.13 32.11 10.71
C ILE A 525 -11.89 31.32 10.27
N PRO A 526 -10.69 31.93 10.29
CA PRO A 526 -9.46 31.18 10.11
C PRO A 526 -9.11 30.43 11.39
N ILE A 527 -8.56 29.23 11.25
CA ILE A 527 -8.00 28.40 12.32
C ILE A 527 -6.65 27.91 11.82
N VAL A 528 -5.61 28.20 12.58
CA VAL A 528 -4.27 27.63 12.35
C VAL A 528 -4.12 26.42 13.25
N SER A 529 -3.65 25.32 12.68
CA SER A 529 -3.32 24.11 13.43
C SER A 529 -1.93 23.64 13.06
N ALA A 530 -1.18 23.14 14.02
CA ALA A 530 0.10 22.51 13.81
C ALA A 530 0.23 21.29 14.74
N GLY A 531 0.95 20.26 14.30
CA GLY A 531 1.12 19.09 15.14
C GLY A 531 2.22 18.15 14.69
N MET A 532 2.52 17.24 15.61
CA MET A 532 3.53 16.21 15.49
C MET A 532 2.93 14.89 15.94
N GLU A 533 2.97 13.89 15.06
CA GLU A 533 2.40 12.57 15.28
C GLU A 533 3.52 11.53 15.21
N PHE A 534 3.61 10.70 16.26
CA PHE A 534 4.59 9.62 16.41
C PHE A 534 3.86 8.29 16.36
N ILE A 535 4.09 7.50 15.33
CA ILE A 535 3.31 6.29 15.03
C ILE A 535 4.24 5.09 15.02
N ARG A 536 3.88 4.03 15.74
CA ARG A 536 4.52 2.71 15.62
C ARG A 536 3.55 1.70 15.02
N HIS A 537 3.81 1.27 13.79
CA HIS A 537 3.00 0.25 13.11
C HIS A 537 3.44 -1.18 13.44
N SER A 538 3.09 -1.70 14.62
CA SER A 538 3.44 -3.08 15.02
C SER A 538 2.24 -4.01 15.11
N ASN A 539 2.48 -5.32 14.91
CA ASN A 539 1.50 -6.37 15.22
C ASN A 539 1.37 -6.57 16.73
N ILE A 540 2.44 -6.24 17.46
CA ILE A 540 2.55 -6.35 18.91
C ILE A 540 2.78 -4.94 19.46
N HIS A 541 1.88 -4.48 20.31
CA HIS A 541 2.00 -3.19 21.00
C HIS A 541 2.13 -1.95 20.10
N PRO A 542 1.21 -1.72 19.13
CA PRO A 542 1.21 -0.49 18.36
C PRO A 542 0.85 0.72 19.22
N TYR A 543 1.37 1.89 18.86
CA TYR A 543 1.02 3.16 19.48
C TYR A 543 0.96 4.32 18.50
N ASN A 544 0.27 5.38 18.90
CA ASN A 544 0.23 6.66 18.21
C ASN A 544 0.16 7.81 19.23
N ILE A 545 1.12 8.73 19.19
CA ILE A 545 1.14 9.93 20.05
C ILE A 545 1.04 11.18 19.17
N LEU A 546 0.02 11.99 19.38
CA LEU A 546 -0.22 13.25 18.70
C LEU A 546 -0.02 14.42 19.68
N LEU A 547 0.93 15.29 19.38
CA LEU A 547 1.06 16.63 19.95
C LEU A 547 0.40 17.62 18.98
N ALA A 548 -0.52 18.44 19.44
CA ALA A 548 -1.21 19.40 18.58
C ALA A 548 -1.39 20.75 19.25
N ALA A 549 -1.25 21.80 18.45
CA ALA A 549 -1.56 23.17 18.78
C ALA A 549 -2.58 23.68 17.77
N GLU A 550 -3.59 24.40 18.22
CA GLU A 550 -4.52 25.08 17.32
C GLU A 550 -5.05 26.37 17.93
N GLY A 551 -5.41 27.32 17.08
CA GLY A 551 -6.01 28.57 17.53
C GLY A 551 -6.25 29.59 16.43
N ASN A 552 -6.81 30.72 16.88
CA ASN A 552 -7.01 31.96 16.17
C ASN A 552 -7.19 33.11 17.19
N ASN A 553 -7.79 34.22 16.78
CA ASN A 553 -7.99 35.38 17.66
C ASN A 553 -8.96 35.13 18.84
N PHE A 554 -9.83 34.12 18.73
CA PHE A 554 -10.84 33.79 19.74
C PHE A 554 -10.40 32.67 20.67
N PHE A 555 -9.48 31.81 20.27
CA PHE A 555 -9.05 30.71 21.11
C PHE A 555 -7.64 30.23 20.76
N SER A 556 -6.96 29.62 21.71
CA SER A 556 -5.77 28.81 21.45
C SER A 556 -5.65 27.70 22.48
N LYS A 557 -5.24 26.51 22.03
CA LYS A 557 -5.06 25.35 22.89
C LYS A 557 -3.91 24.46 22.44
N LEU A 558 -3.37 23.75 23.41
CA LEU A 558 -2.36 22.71 23.24
C LEU A 558 -2.92 21.40 23.73
N SER A 559 -2.58 20.31 23.06
CA SER A 559 -3.04 18.98 23.45
C SER A 559 -2.05 17.88 23.13
N VAL A 560 -2.17 16.79 23.88
CA VAL A 560 -1.46 15.53 23.69
C VAL A 560 -2.50 14.41 23.69
N THR A 561 -2.53 13.60 22.64
CA THR A 561 -3.31 12.35 22.60
C THR A 561 -2.35 11.18 22.43
N ALA A 562 -2.35 10.22 23.34
CA ALA A 562 -1.56 9.00 23.22
C ALA A 562 -2.48 7.78 23.18
N ASN A 563 -2.44 7.04 22.08
CA ASN A 563 -3.15 5.77 21.90
C ASN A 563 -2.12 4.64 21.97
N TYR A 564 -2.38 3.63 22.78
CA TYR A 564 -1.52 2.45 22.95
C TYR A 564 -2.40 1.21 23.01
N ARG A 565 -2.01 0.14 22.33
CA ARG A 565 -2.69 -1.16 22.46
C ARG A 565 -1.77 -2.16 23.14
N PHE A 566 -2.20 -2.74 24.25
CA PHE A 566 -1.57 -3.95 24.78
C PHE A 566 -2.16 -5.18 24.07
N SER A 567 -1.43 -5.78 23.13
CA SER A 567 -1.87 -6.96 22.36
C SER A 567 -1.84 -8.23 23.21
N TYR A 568 -2.93 -9.00 23.23
CA TYR A 568 -2.97 -10.34 23.86
C TYR A 568 -2.60 -11.45 22.86
N TYR A 569 -3.24 -11.44 21.69
CA TYR A 569 -3.02 -12.40 20.60
C TYR A 569 -3.19 -11.69 19.25
N GLY A 570 -2.09 -11.56 18.50
CA GLY A 570 -2.09 -10.89 17.20
C GLY A 570 -2.49 -9.39 17.26
N LYS A 571 -2.76 -8.81 16.09
CA LYS A 571 -2.96 -7.35 15.92
C LYS A 571 -4.33 -6.85 16.40
N ASN A 572 -5.34 -7.71 16.40
CA ASN A 572 -6.76 -7.32 16.54
C ASN A 572 -7.35 -7.57 17.93
N ARG A 573 -6.63 -8.24 18.84
CA ARG A 573 -7.08 -8.52 20.20
C ARG A 573 -6.12 -7.91 21.22
N GLY A 574 -6.66 -7.06 22.07
CA GLY A 574 -5.88 -6.38 23.09
C GLY A 574 -6.70 -5.40 23.93
N LEU A 575 -6.01 -4.79 24.88
CA LEU A 575 -6.46 -3.63 25.65
C LEU A 575 -6.00 -2.35 24.95
N ASP A 576 -6.95 -1.61 24.42
CA ASP A 576 -6.77 -0.25 23.91
C ASP A 576 -6.79 0.75 25.07
N VAL A 577 -5.76 1.59 25.14
CA VAL A 577 -5.61 2.69 26.09
C VAL A 577 -5.47 3.98 25.30
N ARG A 578 -6.35 4.95 25.55
CA ARG A 578 -6.24 6.31 25.03
C ARG A 578 -6.05 7.25 26.20
N LEU A 579 -4.97 8.03 26.17
CA LEU A 579 -4.72 9.14 27.07
C LEU A 579 -4.93 10.43 26.29
N PHE A 580 -5.56 11.41 26.91
CA PHE A 580 -5.65 12.77 26.40
C PHE A 580 -5.32 13.76 27.50
N SER A 581 -4.58 14.80 27.15
CA SER A 581 -4.34 15.96 27.99
C SER A 581 -4.45 17.21 27.13
N GLY A 582 -5.13 18.24 27.62
CA GLY A 582 -5.31 19.50 26.91
C GLY A 582 -5.25 20.69 27.84
N ILE A 583 -4.72 21.81 27.34
CA ILE A 583 -4.70 23.11 28.04
C ILE A 583 -5.26 24.17 27.10
N GLN A 584 -6.22 24.93 27.60
CA GLN A 584 -6.77 26.12 26.94
C GLN A 584 -5.93 27.33 27.35
N LEU A 585 -5.19 27.90 26.39
CA LEU A 585 -4.35 29.07 26.64
C LEU A 585 -5.14 30.37 26.57
N HIS A 586 -6.07 30.46 25.63
CA HIS A 586 -6.96 31.60 25.43
C HIS A 586 -8.32 31.10 24.95
N LEU A 587 -9.41 31.70 25.41
CA LEU A 587 -10.77 31.46 24.89
C LEU A 587 -11.66 32.68 25.17
N ASP A 588 -12.21 33.28 24.12
CA ASP A 588 -13.33 34.23 24.20
C ASP A 588 -14.63 33.41 24.31
N SER A 589 -14.92 32.91 25.51
CA SER A 589 -16.04 31.99 25.76
C SER A 589 -17.41 32.64 25.62
N GLU A 590 -17.50 33.96 25.76
CA GLU A 590 -18.74 34.71 25.52
C GLU A 590 -19.11 34.69 24.03
N LYS A 591 -18.11 34.86 23.15
CA LYS A 591 -18.35 34.92 21.70
C LYS A 591 -18.21 33.61 20.97
N LYS A 592 -17.46 32.64 21.53
CA LYS A 592 -17.06 31.39 20.87
C LYS A 592 -16.90 30.20 21.84
N PRO A 593 -17.91 29.87 22.68
CA PRO A 593 -17.78 28.81 23.69
C PRO A 593 -17.46 27.44 23.06
N LEU A 594 -17.99 27.11 21.88
CA LEU A 594 -17.76 25.79 21.28
C LEU A 594 -16.32 25.52 20.81
N PHE A 595 -15.43 26.53 20.82
CA PHE A 595 -14.03 26.41 20.43
C PHE A 595 -13.11 25.96 21.59
N GLY A 596 -13.62 25.96 22.82
CA GLY A 596 -12.91 25.49 24.00
C GLY A 596 -12.62 23.98 23.98
N LEU A 597 -11.88 23.49 24.97
CA LEU A 597 -11.68 22.07 25.21
C LEU A 597 -13.01 21.33 25.50
N SER A 598 -13.23 20.19 24.86
CA SER A 598 -14.45 19.38 25.06
C SER A 598 -14.24 18.19 26.00
N PRO A 599 -14.95 18.13 27.14
CA PRO A 599 -15.01 16.92 27.98
C PRO A 599 -15.65 15.72 27.28
N SER A 600 -16.67 15.95 26.45
CA SER A 600 -17.39 14.91 25.70
C SER A 600 -16.85 14.72 24.29
N ALA A 601 -17.13 13.57 23.69
CA ALA A 601 -17.01 13.38 22.26
C ALA A 601 -18.00 14.31 21.54
N ARG A 602 -17.51 15.06 20.55
CA ARG A 602 -18.29 16.11 19.88
C ARG A 602 -19.32 15.51 18.94
N SER A 603 -20.56 15.95 19.08
CA SER A 603 -21.59 15.80 18.05
C SER A 603 -21.30 16.70 16.85
N GLY A 604 -22.07 16.52 15.77
CA GLY A 604 -21.94 17.39 14.59
C GLY A 604 -22.14 18.88 14.92
N LYS A 605 -23.00 19.20 15.89
CA LYS A 605 -23.39 20.57 16.27
C LYS A 605 -22.31 21.28 17.09
N GLU A 606 -21.38 20.50 17.63
CA GLU A 606 -20.29 20.95 18.49
C GLU A 606 -18.94 21.00 17.74
N LEU A 607 -18.88 20.49 16.51
CA LEU A 607 -17.66 20.36 15.74
C LEU A 607 -17.41 21.62 14.89
N TYR A 608 -16.81 22.64 15.50
CA TYR A 608 -16.52 23.96 14.90
C TYR A 608 -15.59 23.92 13.68
N THR A 609 -14.82 22.85 13.48
CA THR A 609 -13.95 22.69 12.31
C THR A 609 -14.70 22.21 11.07
N PHE A 610 -15.97 21.81 11.19
CA PHE A 610 -16.77 21.17 10.13
C PHE A 610 -16.09 19.94 9.49
N GLY A 611 -15.16 19.31 10.21
CA GLY A 611 -14.55 18.05 9.78
C GLY A 611 -15.54 16.88 9.75
N GLY A 612 -15.18 15.83 9.00
CA GLY A 612 -15.96 14.60 8.91
C GLY A 612 -17.33 14.72 8.23
N THR A 613 -17.93 13.57 7.96
CA THR A 613 -19.27 13.46 7.36
C THR A 613 -20.30 13.15 8.44
N PHE A 614 -21.25 14.05 8.68
CA PHE A 614 -22.34 13.87 9.64
C PHE A 614 -23.67 13.88 8.91
N PHE A 615 -24.49 12.83 9.09
CA PHE A 615 -25.84 12.79 8.52
C PHE A 615 -26.75 13.85 9.13
N ASP A 616 -26.59 14.12 10.42
CA ASP A 616 -27.25 15.22 11.11
C ASP A 616 -26.22 16.03 11.88
N ARG A 617 -25.96 17.26 11.40
CA ARG A 617 -24.92 18.13 11.96
C ARG A 617 -25.47 19.15 12.95
N PHE A 618 -26.74 19.55 12.88
CA PHE A 618 -27.19 20.77 13.57
C PHE A 618 -28.31 20.54 14.58
N SER A 619 -28.89 19.34 14.62
CA SER A 619 -29.85 18.98 15.66
C SER A 619 -29.18 18.77 17.01
N ASN A 620 -29.94 18.91 18.09
CA ASN A 620 -29.45 18.52 19.40
C ASN A 620 -29.37 17.00 19.49
N VAL A 621 -28.56 16.56 20.43
CA VAL A 621 -28.38 15.14 20.72
C VAL A 621 -29.71 14.52 21.10
N GLY A 622 -30.10 13.48 20.38
CA GLY A 622 -31.29 12.69 20.68
C GLY A 622 -32.54 13.13 19.92
N ASP A 623 -32.51 14.30 19.25
CA ASP A 623 -33.60 14.78 18.37
C ASP A 623 -33.87 13.79 17.22
N SER A 624 -32.81 13.11 16.75
CA SER A 624 -32.88 12.08 15.71
C SER A 624 -31.89 10.95 16.00
N PHE A 625 -32.04 9.79 15.36
CA PHE A 625 -31.02 8.74 15.43
C PHE A 625 -29.66 9.28 14.98
N PHE A 626 -29.60 10.00 13.85
CA PHE A 626 -28.35 10.51 13.27
C PHE A 626 -27.67 11.62 14.10
N SER A 627 -28.42 12.37 14.90
CA SER A 627 -27.87 13.39 15.83
C SER A 627 -26.97 12.78 16.93
N ARG A 628 -27.02 11.46 17.10
CA ARG A 628 -26.21 10.70 18.06
C ARG A 628 -24.83 10.33 17.51
N GLN A 629 -24.55 10.71 16.26
CA GLN A 629 -23.22 10.55 15.67
C GLN A 629 -22.22 11.47 16.39
N ILE A 630 -21.05 10.92 16.72
CA ILE A 630 -19.97 11.63 17.41
C ILE A 630 -18.63 11.48 16.67
N SER A 631 -17.76 12.46 16.90
CA SER A 631 -16.32 12.36 16.64
C SER A 631 -15.60 12.23 17.99
N ILE A 632 -14.81 11.17 18.15
CA ILE A 632 -14.02 10.96 19.37
C ILE A 632 -12.81 11.90 19.32
N THR A 633 -12.95 13.03 19.99
CA THR A 633 -11.92 14.06 20.16
C THR A 633 -11.76 14.38 21.64
N GLU A 634 -10.61 14.93 22.03
CA GLU A 634 -10.38 15.53 23.35
C GLU A 634 -10.75 14.58 24.52
N GLY A 635 -11.65 14.95 25.43
CA GLY A 635 -11.98 14.18 26.63
C GLY A 635 -12.70 12.85 26.40
N SER A 636 -13.30 12.66 25.22
CA SER A 636 -13.91 11.41 24.78
C SER A 636 -14.99 10.78 25.68
N ILE A 637 -15.57 11.54 26.63
CA ILE A 637 -16.79 11.09 27.33
C ILE A 637 -17.91 10.95 26.29
N ILE A 638 -18.49 9.76 26.17
CA ILE A 638 -19.54 9.45 25.22
C ILE A 638 -20.85 10.13 25.62
N THR A 639 -21.14 10.14 26.93
CA THR A 639 -22.32 10.79 27.50
C THR A 639 -22.34 12.29 27.11
N PRO A 640 -23.46 12.82 26.60
CA PRO A 640 -23.54 14.21 26.14
C PRO A 640 -23.33 15.21 27.27
N ILE A 641 -22.59 16.29 27.00
CA ILE A 641 -22.35 17.40 27.93
C ILE A 641 -22.57 18.69 27.14
N ASN A 642 -23.24 19.69 27.73
CA ASN A 642 -23.51 20.96 27.06
C ASN A 642 -22.25 21.84 26.95
N LEU A 643 -21.54 21.73 25.84
CA LEU A 643 -20.27 22.45 25.61
C LEU A 643 -20.44 23.97 25.45
N SER A 644 -21.65 24.49 25.27
CA SER A 644 -21.86 25.95 25.21
C SER A 644 -21.64 26.63 26.57
N VAL A 645 -21.65 25.86 27.65
CA VAL A 645 -21.53 26.37 29.03
C VAL A 645 -20.21 25.90 29.69
N PHE A 646 -19.66 24.76 29.26
CA PHE A 646 -18.48 24.16 29.88
C PHE A 646 -17.23 24.32 29.03
N ASN A 647 -16.27 25.10 29.55
CA ASN A 647 -15.01 25.42 28.90
C ASN A 647 -13.84 25.24 29.88
N PRO A 648 -13.40 24.00 30.14
CA PRO A 648 -12.34 23.75 31.10
C PRO A 648 -11.01 24.38 30.63
N SER A 649 -10.27 25.00 31.55
CA SER A 649 -8.95 25.56 31.25
C SER A 649 -7.88 24.49 31.03
N TRP A 650 -8.07 23.30 31.60
CA TRP A 650 -7.28 22.11 31.29
C TRP A 650 -8.12 20.85 31.50
N MET A 651 -7.68 19.74 30.93
CA MET A 651 -8.31 18.45 31.18
C MET A 651 -7.35 17.30 30.94
N PHE A 652 -7.60 16.19 31.63
CA PHE A 652 -6.92 14.92 31.42
C PHE A 652 -7.94 13.79 31.38
N SER A 653 -7.81 12.86 30.43
CA SER A 653 -8.69 11.70 30.37
C SER A 653 -7.95 10.42 30.00
N ILE A 654 -8.42 9.31 30.56
CA ILE A 654 -8.00 7.94 30.22
C ILE A 654 -9.22 7.18 29.75
N THR A 655 -9.16 6.60 28.55
CA THR A 655 -10.16 5.68 28.02
C THR A 655 -9.54 4.31 27.83
N LEU A 656 -10.19 3.30 28.39
CA LEU A 656 -9.82 1.89 28.27
C LEU A 656 -10.89 1.17 27.46
N SER A 657 -10.48 0.29 26.55
CA SER A 657 -11.39 -0.67 25.93
C SER A 657 -10.67 -1.97 25.65
N SER A 658 -11.31 -3.12 25.89
CA SER A 658 -10.64 -4.41 25.72
C SER A 658 -11.45 -5.36 24.85
N SER A 659 -10.74 -6.18 24.08
CA SER A 659 -11.34 -7.33 23.40
C SER A 659 -11.58 -8.43 24.42
N LEU A 660 -12.77 -9.04 24.42
CA LEU A 660 -13.04 -10.17 25.32
C LEU A 660 -12.15 -11.37 24.94
N PRO A 661 -11.62 -12.13 25.92
CA PRO A 661 -10.70 -13.25 25.65
C PRO A 661 -11.37 -14.45 24.97
N TRP A 662 -12.70 -14.57 25.05
CA TRP A 662 -13.50 -15.63 24.41
C TRP A 662 -14.13 -15.16 23.09
N ASP A 663 -14.08 -16.03 22.08
CA ASP A 663 -14.39 -15.73 20.68
C ASP A 663 -15.91 -15.76 20.41
N ILE A 664 -16.66 -14.77 20.87
CA ILE A 664 -18.06 -14.59 20.45
C ILE A 664 -18.05 -13.89 19.08
N LYS A 665 -17.78 -14.68 18.03
CA LYS A 665 -17.57 -14.22 16.65
C LYS A 665 -18.71 -13.36 16.07
N ALA A 666 -19.91 -13.42 16.63
CA ALA A 666 -21.10 -12.80 16.02
C ALA A 666 -21.28 -11.29 16.31
N LEU A 667 -20.74 -10.73 17.41
CA LEU A 667 -21.15 -9.38 17.86
C LEU A 667 -19.99 -8.42 18.23
N ASN A 668 -18.73 -8.84 18.23
CA ASN A 668 -17.56 -7.97 18.52
C ASN A 668 -17.78 -6.96 19.67
N ILE A 669 -18.37 -7.43 20.78
CA ILE A 669 -18.71 -6.59 21.93
C ILE A 669 -17.46 -6.37 22.79
N LYS A 670 -17.19 -5.12 23.15
CA LYS A 670 -16.05 -4.70 23.95
C LYS A 670 -16.51 -3.85 25.13
N PRO A 671 -16.09 -4.15 26.38
CA PRO A 671 -16.23 -3.18 27.45
C PRO A 671 -15.38 -1.93 27.14
N PHE A 672 -15.86 -0.78 27.61
CA PHE A 672 -15.07 0.44 27.65
C PHE A 672 -15.30 1.18 28.98
N ALA A 673 -14.32 1.98 29.38
CA ALA A 673 -14.43 2.89 30.50
C ALA A 673 -13.63 4.16 30.21
N THR A 674 -14.16 5.32 30.54
CA THR A 674 -13.49 6.61 30.42
C THR A 674 -13.50 7.30 31.77
N ILE A 675 -12.34 7.82 32.18
CA ILE A 675 -12.17 8.66 33.36
C ILE A 675 -11.63 10.00 32.90
N LEU A 676 -12.17 11.10 33.43
CA LEU A 676 -11.82 12.46 33.07
C LEU A 676 -11.70 13.35 34.32
N LEU A 677 -10.63 14.14 34.35
CA LEU A 677 -10.32 15.15 35.37
C LEU A 677 -10.25 16.53 34.72
N MET A 678 -10.84 17.53 35.36
CA MET A 678 -10.83 18.94 34.92
C MET A 678 -11.01 19.90 36.11
N PRO A 679 -10.67 21.20 35.99
CA PRO A 679 -10.57 22.11 37.14
C PRO A 679 -11.89 22.55 37.76
N GLU A 680 -12.96 22.66 36.98
CA GLU A 680 -14.25 23.19 37.44
C GLU A 680 -15.41 22.28 37.05
N GLY A 681 -16.44 22.25 37.90
CA GLY A 681 -17.54 21.31 37.81
C GLY A 681 -18.69 21.72 36.92
N ILE A 682 -19.43 20.70 36.46
CA ILE A 682 -20.64 20.89 35.64
C ILE A 682 -21.75 21.62 36.42
N ASN A 683 -21.72 21.62 37.77
CA ASN A 683 -22.81 22.12 38.63
C ASN A 683 -22.37 22.79 39.96
N SER A 684 -21.16 23.33 40.11
CA SER A 684 -20.76 23.95 41.40
C SER A 684 -20.01 25.27 41.26
N ASN A 685 -20.46 26.30 41.99
CA ASN A 685 -19.75 27.54 42.30
C ASN A 685 -18.50 27.31 43.19
N LYS A 686 -17.75 26.22 42.98
CA LYS A 686 -16.55 25.88 43.75
C LYS A 686 -15.44 25.44 42.80
N HIS A 687 -14.28 26.09 42.91
CA HIS A 687 -13.02 25.83 42.20
C HIS A 687 -12.35 24.48 42.56
N ALA A 688 -13.13 23.41 42.76
CA ALA A 688 -12.61 22.08 43.06
C ALA A 688 -12.61 21.21 41.79
N PRO A 689 -11.52 20.47 41.51
CA PRO A 689 -11.45 19.59 40.36
C PRO A 689 -12.62 18.60 40.32
N VAL A 690 -13.21 18.41 39.14
CA VAL A 690 -14.33 17.49 38.92
C VAL A 690 -13.90 16.21 38.25
N PHE A 691 -14.39 15.13 38.84
CA PHE A 691 -14.21 13.77 38.38
C PHE A 691 -15.45 13.32 37.59
N LEU A 692 -15.25 13.03 36.30
CA LEU A 692 -16.24 12.36 35.47
C LEU A 692 -15.75 10.96 35.13
N ALA A 693 -16.64 9.99 35.19
CA ALA A 693 -16.35 8.65 34.72
C ALA A 693 -17.59 8.03 34.10
N GLU A 694 -17.37 7.22 33.07
CA GLU A 694 -18.39 6.37 32.48
C GLU A 694 -17.80 5.00 32.14
N ALA A 695 -18.65 3.98 32.16
CA ALA A 695 -18.30 2.65 31.71
C ALA A 695 -19.51 1.99 31.03
N GLY A 696 -19.24 1.14 30.05
CA GLY A 696 -20.29 0.52 29.27
C GLY A 696 -19.78 -0.49 28.25
N LEU A 697 -20.60 -0.75 27.25
CA LEU A 697 -20.30 -1.67 26.16
C LEU A 697 -20.26 -0.90 24.84
N LYS A 698 -19.34 -1.29 23.96
CA LYS A 698 -19.33 -0.89 22.56
C LYS A 698 -19.30 -2.07 21.62
N THR A 699 -19.85 -1.91 20.43
CA THR A 699 -19.87 -2.95 19.38
C THR A 699 -19.87 -2.29 18.01
N GLY A 700 -19.36 -2.99 16.99
CA GLY A 700 -19.38 -2.48 15.62
C GLY A 700 -18.38 -3.17 14.69
N LEU A 701 -18.25 -2.58 13.50
CA LEU A 701 -17.44 -3.08 12.38
C LEU A 701 -16.07 -2.38 12.37
N GLY A 702 -15.31 -2.54 13.46
CA GLY A 702 -13.98 -1.94 13.60
C GLY A 702 -14.01 -0.41 13.54
N ALA A 703 -13.03 0.20 12.87
CA ALA A 703 -12.91 1.66 12.80
C ALA A 703 -13.99 2.34 11.93
N PHE A 704 -14.76 1.57 11.14
CA PHE A 704 -15.78 2.11 10.23
C PHE A 704 -17.03 2.60 10.99
N PHE A 705 -17.52 1.81 11.93
CA PHE A 705 -18.75 2.11 12.67
C PHE A 705 -18.70 1.45 14.05
N GLU A 706 -18.86 2.22 15.12
CA GLU A 706 -18.98 1.71 16.49
C GLU A 706 -20.17 2.37 17.21
N ILE A 707 -21.00 1.57 17.87
CA ILE A 707 -22.06 2.03 18.78
C ILE A 707 -21.53 1.91 20.21
N PHE A 708 -21.77 2.94 21.01
CA PHE A 708 -21.40 3.01 22.42
C PHE A 708 -22.67 3.09 23.28
N VAL A 709 -22.71 2.26 24.32
CA VAL A 709 -23.79 2.19 25.30
C VAL A 709 -23.19 2.40 26.69
N PRO A 710 -23.12 3.65 27.18
CA PRO A 710 -22.73 3.95 28.55
C PRO A 710 -23.78 3.42 29.55
N LEU A 711 -23.36 2.57 30.49
CA LEU A 711 -24.23 1.91 31.46
C LEU A 711 -24.06 2.50 32.86
N LEU A 712 -22.82 2.78 33.23
CA LEU A 712 -22.43 3.39 34.50
C LEU A 712 -21.89 4.78 34.20
N VAL A 713 -22.33 5.79 34.95
CA VAL A 713 -21.82 7.15 34.84
C VAL A 713 -21.77 7.79 36.23
N THR A 714 -20.90 8.77 36.44
CA THR A 714 -20.88 9.56 37.68
C THR A 714 -22.16 10.39 37.85
N GLN A 715 -22.49 10.80 39.08
CA GLN A 715 -23.71 11.57 39.36
C GLN A 715 -23.84 12.82 38.49
N ASN A 716 -22.73 13.56 38.29
CA ASN A 716 -22.71 14.76 37.44
C ASN A 716 -23.17 14.49 35.98
N LEU A 717 -22.80 13.33 35.42
CA LEU A 717 -23.26 12.89 34.10
C LEU A 717 -24.70 12.36 34.14
N ASN A 718 -25.07 11.72 35.25
CA ASN A 718 -26.42 11.21 35.46
C ASN A 718 -27.45 12.35 35.54
N ASP A 719 -27.11 13.44 36.22
CA ASP A 719 -27.99 14.61 36.39
C ASP A 719 -28.27 15.32 35.06
N THR A 720 -27.32 15.29 34.13
CA THR A 720 -27.43 15.94 32.81
C THR A 720 -28.05 15.04 31.75
N SER A 721 -27.94 13.71 31.89
CA SER A 721 -28.50 12.74 30.95
C SER A 721 -28.97 11.48 31.70
N PRO A 722 -30.12 11.51 32.41
CA PRO A 722 -30.50 10.44 33.34
C PRO A 722 -30.92 9.13 32.65
N LEU A 723 -31.46 9.20 31.43
CA LEU A 723 -31.94 8.02 30.72
C LEU A 723 -30.83 7.40 29.87
N ILE A 724 -30.65 6.09 29.97
CA ILE A 724 -29.64 5.34 29.18
C ILE A 724 -29.81 5.60 27.69
N LYS A 725 -31.05 5.66 27.20
CA LYS A 725 -31.35 5.93 25.79
C LYS A 725 -30.71 7.23 25.29
N ASP A 726 -30.52 8.24 26.13
CA ASP A 726 -29.97 9.55 25.74
C ASP A 726 -28.43 9.56 25.73
N ARG A 727 -27.81 8.51 26.31
CA ARG A 727 -26.36 8.29 26.33
C ARG A 727 -25.85 7.44 25.17
N ILE A 728 -26.74 6.77 24.42
CA ILE A 728 -26.37 5.93 23.28
C ILE A 728 -25.91 6.80 22.11
N ARG A 729 -24.71 6.53 21.62
CA ARG A 729 -23.99 7.31 20.59
C ARG A 729 -23.28 6.38 19.62
N PHE A 730 -22.89 6.88 18.46
CA PHE A 730 -22.11 6.07 17.52
C PHE A 730 -21.08 6.90 16.76
N THR A 731 -20.00 6.25 16.33
CA THR A 731 -19.05 6.79 15.36
C THR A 731 -19.37 6.22 13.99
N LEU A 732 -19.16 7.02 12.95
CA LEU A 732 -19.16 6.58 11.56
C LEU A 732 -17.99 7.25 10.86
N ASN A 733 -17.03 6.45 10.40
CA ASN A 733 -15.84 6.92 9.72
C ASN A 733 -15.83 6.47 8.26
N LEU A 734 -16.36 7.32 7.38
CA LEU A 734 -16.37 7.05 5.94
C LEU A 734 -14.99 7.24 5.29
N GLU A 735 -14.05 7.95 5.93
CA GLU A 735 -12.67 8.06 5.44
C GLU A 735 -11.93 6.71 5.49
N PHE A 736 -12.42 5.76 6.29
CA PHE A 736 -11.93 4.38 6.26
C PHE A 736 -12.03 3.77 4.85
N LEU A 737 -13.10 4.06 4.10
CA LEU A 737 -13.30 3.52 2.75
C LEU A 737 -12.25 4.05 1.76
N SER A 738 -11.78 5.28 1.94
CA SER A 738 -10.65 5.82 1.15
C SER A 738 -9.29 5.21 1.50
N LYS A 739 -9.16 4.59 2.68
CA LYS A 739 -7.93 3.89 3.12
C LYS A 739 -7.95 2.39 2.84
N ILE A 740 -9.05 1.83 2.34
CA ILE A 740 -9.12 0.41 1.97
C ILE A 740 -8.06 0.06 0.92
N GLY A 741 -7.69 0.99 0.04
CA GLY A 741 -6.58 0.81 -0.92
C GLY A 741 -5.17 0.83 -0.31
N GLU A 742 -5.00 1.14 0.99
CA GLU A 742 -3.73 0.97 1.71
C GLU A 742 -3.66 -0.39 2.45
N VAL A 743 -4.79 -1.11 2.52
CA VAL A 743 -4.96 -2.37 3.26
C VAL A 743 -5.15 -3.56 2.31
N LEU A 744 -5.75 -3.32 1.14
CA LEU A 744 -5.67 -4.17 -0.05
C LEU A 744 -4.33 -3.90 -0.74
#